data_AF-A0A1T4V8E9-F1
#
_entry.id   AF-A0A1T4V8E9-F1
#
_cell.length_a   1.000
_cell.length_b   1.000
_cell.length_c   1.000
_cell.angle_alpha   90.00
_cell.angle_beta   90.00
_cell.angle_gamma   90.00
#
_symmetry.space_group_name_H-M   'P 1'
#
loop_
_entity.id
_entity.type
_entity.pdbx_description
1 polymer ?
#
loop_
_entity_poly.entity_id
_entity_poly.type
_entity_poly.pdbx_seq_one_letter_code
_entity_poly.pdbx_strand_id
1 'polypeptide(L)'
;MLRFENFGFKYENSENSIFSNVNFEVNEGEVTLLIGKSGCGKSTLIRSIKPYMARKGIVEGTIYYKGKDVKTLSEEELAHIGYVSQDIENQIVTDKVWHELAFGLENLGMPQKEMRLRCGEMAAYFGIEDWYNRDTDSLSTGQKQLLNLASVMVMKPDLLILDEPVSTLDPVAESELLERVFRLNRDFGTTILIVMHELEEVFNRADKIVFINNESDTSVVVNDKRNMARYLIENNNNQVYGLPSASRICSELYKREDVSLSDVPISIADGKRFLNDNFELINSYYENNKYNIDKLNGNSFNEVANAIELKHVYYKYNKDSDFVLEDFALTVKEGEVYTIMGGNGCGKSTTLSIISKLINPNDGKVILFGKDIKKIKDEDIYGKLIGFIPQEPRNLFSKDTVLEELLGKVKGFSYDDLKADDGLLKKIEDENKNLYDYITFFEIENVLSLNPFDISGGEMQKVAMIKVLLLNSKIIIMDEPTKGLDAFAKSKMASYIKKLKGMGKTILLVSHDIEFSASVSDRLGFLFNRRIISDAIPTLFFTDNHFYTTVTRRITRDYFKNVILIKDIFGEDDNDNNLSICNKKKSQDKNIDKTVENAKHKNTNKIDSNRIVNSENEKLDSHLMFRKLRNYIIVAALVYGIMLGISKTYADQRYFLMSVIVLLVSMIGLAVFFEKKKISGKRLVLIAALTALGVVGRVLFYMIPAFKPVGAISIIAGVALDPFSGFLCGSLMAFLSNAFFGQGSWTAFQMFSFGLVGFLAGIIGSLLRRSLNKGKSVSRKYIVAIAVYGFISIFLIYGFIMNFFTSLTAGKAIKETLLINIISGIPLDIIHGVSTAVFILILGRPLIRRIYRIKYKYEI
;
A
#
# COMPACT_ATOMS: atom_id res chain seq x y z
N MET A 1 -27.94 -20.30 -14.12
CA MET A 1 -27.49 -19.89 -12.77
C MET A 1 -27.62 -18.39 -12.58
N LEU A 2 -27.02 -17.58 -13.45
CA LEU A 2 -27.05 -16.11 -13.43
C LEU A 2 -27.48 -15.59 -14.80
N ARG A 3 -28.30 -14.52 -14.86
CA ARG A 3 -28.72 -13.88 -16.12
C ARG A 3 -28.72 -12.35 -15.98
N PHE A 4 -28.07 -11.67 -16.91
CA PHE A 4 -28.17 -10.23 -17.10
C PHE A 4 -29.17 -9.94 -18.20
N GLU A 5 -30.15 -9.08 -17.93
CA GLU A 5 -31.21 -8.72 -18.88
C GLU A 5 -31.32 -7.20 -18.98
N ASN A 6 -30.95 -6.69 -20.15
CA ASN A 6 -30.85 -5.27 -20.50
C ASN A 6 -30.11 -4.44 -19.44
N PHE A 7 -29.03 -4.98 -18.89
CA PHE A 7 -28.35 -4.35 -17.76
C PHE A 7 -27.57 -3.10 -18.22
N GLY A 8 -27.88 -1.97 -17.60
CA GLY A 8 -27.21 -0.69 -17.81
C GLY A 8 -26.69 -0.11 -16.50
N PHE A 9 -25.59 0.62 -16.54
CA PHE A 9 -25.00 1.26 -15.36
C PHE A 9 -24.31 2.56 -15.72
N LYS A 10 -24.64 3.61 -14.96
CA LYS A 10 -24.03 4.92 -15.05
C LYS A 10 -23.65 5.43 -13.65
N TYR A 11 -22.41 5.91 -13.47
CA TYR A 11 -22.02 6.56 -12.21
C TYR A 11 -22.75 7.89 -12.02
N GLU A 12 -23.05 8.22 -10.77
CA GLU A 12 -23.83 9.41 -10.38
C GLU A 12 -23.22 10.73 -10.91
N ASN A 13 -21.89 10.80 -11.01
CA ASN A 13 -21.15 11.99 -11.46
C ASN A 13 -20.55 11.85 -12.88
N SER A 14 -20.90 10.81 -13.63
CA SER A 14 -20.40 10.63 -15.00
C SER A 14 -21.44 11.05 -16.02
N GLU A 15 -21.05 11.73 -17.09
CA GLU A 15 -21.95 12.02 -18.20
C GLU A 15 -22.23 10.75 -19.04
N ASN A 16 -21.25 9.85 -19.11
CA ASN A 16 -21.29 8.66 -19.95
C ASN A 16 -21.78 7.42 -19.18
N SER A 17 -22.59 6.61 -19.84
CA SER A 17 -22.94 5.28 -19.31
C SER A 17 -21.76 4.33 -19.50
N ILE A 18 -21.51 3.46 -18.52
CA ILE A 18 -20.50 2.39 -18.62
C ILE A 18 -21.08 1.18 -19.35
N PHE A 19 -22.35 0.90 -19.09
CA PHE A 19 -23.11 -0.17 -19.73
C PHE A 19 -24.43 0.41 -20.21
N SER A 20 -24.78 0.16 -21.46
CA SER A 20 -26.07 0.58 -22.04
C SER A 20 -27.04 -0.58 -22.19
N ASN A 21 -26.57 -1.78 -22.57
CA ASN A 21 -27.44 -2.94 -22.80
C ASN A 21 -26.70 -4.28 -22.71
N VAL A 22 -26.32 -4.69 -21.50
CA VAL A 22 -25.57 -5.93 -21.25
C VAL A 22 -26.54 -7.12 -21.09
N ASN A 23 -26.41 -8.12 -21.97
CA ASN A 23 -27.19 -9.36 -21.94
C ASN A 23 -26.26 -10.58 -22.05
N PHE A 24 -26.27 -11.44 -21.03
CA PHE A 24 -25.62 -12.75 -21.08
C PHE A 24 -26.09 -13.66 -19.93
N GLU A 25 -25.81 -14.95 -20.07
CA GLU A 25 -26.18 -15.98 -19.09
C GLU A 25 -24.98 -16.83 -18.70
N VAL A 26 -24.90 -17.16 -17.41
CA VAL A 26 -23.99 -18.14 -16.84
C VAL A 26 -24.81 -19.35 -16.41
N ASN A 27 -24.47 -20.51 -16.97
CA ASN A 27 -25.15 -21.78 -16.70
C ASN A 27 -24.61 -22.41 -15.41
N GLU A 28 -25.39 -23.32 -14.83
CA GLU A 28 -24.98 -24.04 -13.63
C GLU A 28 -23.80 -24.98 -13.92
N GLY A 29 -22.80 -24.98 -13.05
CA GLY A 29 -21.57 -25.77 -13.19
C GLY A 29 -20.60 -25.27 -14.26
N GLU A 30 -20.93 -24.18 -14.97
CA GLU A 30 -20.10 -23.59 -16.03
C GLU A 30 -18.98 -22.72 -15.46
N VAL A 31 -17.80 -22.77 -16.09
CA VAL A 31 -16.73 -21.80 -15.87
C VAL A 31 -16.78 -20.71 -16.93
N THR A 32 -17.23 -19.52 -16.53
CA THR A 32 -17.31 -18.34 -17.39
C THR A 32 -16.16 -17.37 -17.11
N LEU A 33 -15.41 -17.04 -18.15
CA LEU A 33 -14.34 -16.05 -18.10
C LEU A 33 -14.83 -14.70 -18.65
N LEU A 34 -14.69 -13.63 -17.88
CA LEU A 34 -15.02 -12.27 -18.29
C LEU A 34 -13.74 -11.51 -18.66
N ILE A 35 -13.63 -11.08 -19.92
CA ILE A 35 -12.48 -10.35 -20.47
C ILE A 35 -12.86 -8.96 -20.99
N GLY A 36 -11.87 -8.09 -21.11
CA GLY A 36 -12.03 -6.73 -21.63
C GLY A 36 -10.90 -5.80 -21.17
N LYS A 37 -10.78 -4.62 -21.80
CA LYS A 37 -9.76 -3.61 -21.46
C LYS A 37 -9.84 -3.18 -19.98
N SER A 38 -8.73 -2.76 -19.41
CA SER A 38 -8.73 -2.11 -18.09
C SER A 38 -9.68 -0.90 -18.11
N GLY A 39 -10.50 -0.74 -17.08
CA GLY A 39 -11.48 0.35 -17.00
C GLY A 39 -12.80 0.13 -17.74
N CYS A 40 -13.01 -0.98 -18.47
CA CYS A 40 -14.29 -1.25 -19.17
C CYS A 40 -15.47 -1.65 -18.24
N GLY A 41 -15.30 -1.57 -16.93
CA GLY A 41 -16.36 -1.83 -15.95
C GLY A 41 -16.51 -3.27 -15.45
N LYS A 42 -15.58 -4.20 -15.76
CA LYS A 42 -15.65 -5.63 -15.32
C LYS A 42 -15.96 -5.78 -13.83
N SER A 43 -15.19 -5.14 -12.96
CA SER A 43 -15.42 -5.19 -11.51
C SER A 43 -16.73 -4.51 -11.10
N THR A 44 -17.20 -3.50 -11.84
CA THR A 44 -18.53 -2.89 -11.62
C THR A 44 -19.64 -3.88 -11.94
N LEU A 45 -19.54 -4.58 -13.07
CA LEU A 45 -20.52 -5.58 -13.51
C LEU A 45 -20.67 -6.71 -12.49
N ILE A 46 -19.56 -7.30 -12.05
CA ILE A 46 -19.61 -8.42 -11.09
C ILE A 46 -20.04 -7.96 -9.68
N ARG A 47 -19.70 -6.73 -9.27
CA ARG A 47 -20.16 -6.19 -7.98
C ARG A 47 -21.66 -5.93 -7.97
N SER A 48 -22.25 -5.59 -9.12
CA SER A 48 -23.70 -5.44 -9.25
C SER A 48 -24.48 -6.73 -9.02
N ILE A 49 -23.84 -7.91 -9.09
CA ILE A 49 -24.47 -9.19 -8.74
C ILE A 49 -24.84 -9.23 -7.24
N LYS A 50 -24.11 -8.50 -6.39
CA LYS A 50 -24.38 -8.36 -4.96
C LYS A 50 -24.84 -6.93 -4.64
N PRO A 51 -26.13 -6.68 -4.34
CA PRO A 51 -26.66 -5.34 -4.16
C PRO A 51 -25.91 -4.46 -3.16
N TYR A 52 -25.40 -5.04 -2.07
CA TYR A 52 -24.64 -4.33 -1.03
C TYR A 52 -23.19 -4.01 -1.43
N MET A 53 -22.67 -4.62 -2.48
CA MET A 53 -21.35 -4.33 -3.07
C MET A 53 -21.44 -3.43 -4.30
N ALA A 54 -22.65 -3.28 -4.85
CA ALA A 54 -22.90 -2.46 -6.03
C ALA A 54 -22.43 -1.02 -5.80
N ARG A 55 -21.79 -0.44 -6.80
CA ARG A 55 -21.39 0.97 -6.73
C ARG A 55 -22.64 1.85 -6.86
N LYS A 56 -22.59 3.03 -6.22
CA LYS A 56 -23.64 4.03 -6.38
C LYS A 56 -23.70 4.53 -7.82
N GLY A 57 -24.90 4.56 -8.38
CA GLY A 57 -25.14 4.93 -9.77
C GLY A 57 -26.58 4.65 -10.18
N ILE A 58 -26.90 5.05 -11.40
CA ILE A 58 -28.17 4.74 -12.06
C ILE A 58 -28.02 3.35 -12.67
N VAL A 59 -28.90 2.43 -12.26
CA VAL A 59 -28.94 1.05 -12.75
C VAL A 59 -30.19 0.87 -13.60
N GLU A 60 -30.02 0.37 -14.81
CA GLU A 60 -31.09 -0.04 -15.72
C GLU A 60 -31.05 -1.56 -15.90
N GLY A 61 -32.18 -2.15 -16.27
CA GLY A 61 -32.32 -3.61 -16.40
C GLY A 61 -32.30 -4.37 -15.08
N THR A 62 -32.18 -5.69 -15.18
CA THR A 62 -32.30 -6.61 -14.04
C THR A 62 -31.25 -7.72 -14.11
N ILE A 63 -30.76 -8.13 -12.93
CA ILE A 63 -29.86 -9.29 -12.78
C ILE A 63 -30.64 -10.36 -12.03
N TYR A 64 -30.70 -11.57 -12.60
CA TYR A 64 -31.38 -12.70 -12.01
C TYR A 64 -30.38 -13.75 -11.51
N TYR A 65 -30.59 -14.24 -10.29
CA TYR A 65 -29.91 -15.40 -9.72
C TYR A 65 -30.94 -16.49 -9.44
N LYS A 66 -30.76 -17.67 -10.04
CA LYS A 66 -31.74 -18.78 -10.02
C LYS A 66 -33.19 -18.33 -10.34
N GLY A 67 -33.34 -17.37 -11.26
CA GLY A 67 -34.62 -16.84 -11.71
C GLY A 67 -35.24 -15.75 -10.84
N LYS A 68 -34.63 -15.37 -9.70
CA LYS A 68 -35.06 -14.25 -8.85
C LYS A 68 -34.17 -13.03 -9.06
N ASP A 69 -34.75 -11.83 -9.00
CA ASP A 69 -33.96 -10.58 -9.04
C ASP A 69 -33.04 -10.52 -7.82
N VAL A 70 -31.75 -10.26 -8.04
CA VAL A 70 -30.73 -10.14 -6.98
C VAL A 70 -31.10 -9.09 -5.92
N LYS A 71 -31.86 -8.06 -6.28
CA LYS A 71 -32.33 -7.01 -5.36
C LYS A 71 -33.36 -7.51 -4.34
N THR A 72 -34.00 -8.64 -4.64
CA THR A 72 -35.09 -9.22 -3.81
C THR A 72 -34.62 -10.40 -2.96
N LEU A 73 -33.37 -10.84 -3.12
CA LEU A 73 -32.80 -11.97 -2.38
C LEU A 73 -32.61 -11.62 -0.90
N SER A 74 -32.83 -12.62 -0.06
CA SER A 74 -32.47 -12.57 1.36
C SER A 74 -30.95 -12.63 1.57
N GLU A 75 -30.46 -12.25 2.76
CA GLU A 75 -29.04 -12.35 3.11
C GLU A 75 -28.51 -13.80 3.03
N GLU A 76 -29.35 -14.77 3.39
CA GLU A 76 -29.03 -16.20 3.30
C GLU A 76 -28.88 -16.65 1.83
N GLU A 77 -29.79 -16.24 0.95
CA GLU A 77 -29.67 -16.51 -0.50
C GLU A 77 -28.44 -15.82 -1.11
N LEU A 78 -28.11 -14.59 -0.68
CA LEU A 78 -26.92 -13.86 -1.13
C LEU A 78 -25.61 -14.50 -0.63
N ALA A 79 -25.64 -15.26 0.45
CA ALA A 79 -24.48 -16.02 0.94
C ALA A 79 -24.12 -17.21 0.04
N HIS A 80 -25.07 -17.72 -0.76
CA HIS A 80 -24.81 -18.72 -1.80
C HIS A 80 -24.08 -18.15 -3.03
N ILE A 81 -23.86 -16.84 -3.09
CA ILE A 81 -22.99 -16.19 -4.06
C ILE A 81 -21.67 -15.91 -3.34
N GLY A 82 -20.62 -16.68 -3.63
CA GLY A 82 -19.27 -16.42 -3.15
C GLY A 82 -18.62 -15.28 -3.92
N TYR A 83 -17.86 -14.42 -3.25
CA TYR A 83 -17.10 -13.35 -3.90
C TYR A 83 -15.71 -13.28 -3.30
N VAL A 84 -14.68 -13.39 -4.14
CA VAL A 84 -13.28 -13.18 -3.78
C VAL A 84 -12.80 -11.91 -4.47
N SER A 85 -12.46 -10.90 -3.68
CA SER A 85 -12.02 -9.60 -4.19
C SER A 85 -10.55 -9.60 -4.59
N GLN A 86 -10.21 -8.70 -5.52
CA GLN A 86 -8.83 -8.38 -5.90
C GLN A 86 -7.96 -7.96 -4.71
N ASP A 87 -8.50 -7.18 -3.76
CA ASP A 87 -7.76 -6.71 -2.57
C ASP A 87 -8.04 -7.57 -1.34
N ILE A 88 -7.21 -8.59 -1.16
CA ILE A 88 -7.36 -9.58 -0.07
C ILE A 88 -7.25 -8.95 1.32
N GLU A 89 -6.44 -7.90 1.48
CA GLU A 89 -6.24 -7.25 2.79
C GLU A 89 -7.50 -6.53 3.27
N ASN A 90 -8.39 -6.14 2.35
CA ASN A 90 -9.68 -5.55 2.69
C ASN A 90 -10.78 -6.59 2.98
N GLN A 91 -10.58 -7.85 2.57
CA GLN A 91 -11.56 -8.91 2.75
C GLN A 91 -11.34 -9.73 4.02
N ILE A 92 -10.08 -9.97 4.42
CA ILE A 92 -9.75 -10.66 5.68
C ILE A 92 -9.99 -9.71 6.86
N VAL A 93 -10.86 -10.08 7.80
CA VAL A 93 -11.29 -9.19 8.89
C VAL A 93 -10.90 -9.68 10.28
N THR A 94 -10.65 -10.98 10.44
CA THR A 94 -10.31 -11.58 11.73
C THR A 94 -8.80 -11.71 11.94
N ASP A 95 -8.40 -11.93 13.20
CA ASP A 95 -7.00 -12.05 13.60
C ASP A 95 -6.43 -13.46 13.46
N LYS A 96 -7.27 -14.49 13.29
CA LYS A 96 -6.86 -15.89 13.23
C LYS A 96 -7.50 -16.64 12.07
N VAL A 97 -6.75 -17.58 11.51
CA VAL A 97 -7.17 -18.39 10.36
C VAL A 97 -8.49 -19.12 10.61
N TRP A 98 -8.63 -19.86 11.73
CA TRP A 98 -9.88 -20.55 12.04
C TRP A 98 -11.06 -19.60 12.21
N HIS A 99 -10.82 -18.40 12.74
CA HIS A 99 -11.86 -17.40 12.99
C HIS A 99 -12.33 -16.81 11.66
N GLU A 100 -11.41 -16.61 10.71
CA GLU A 100 -11.72 -16.18 9.35
C GLU A 100 -12.59 -17.20 8.62
N LEU A 101 -12.25 -18.49 8.73
CA LEU A 101 -13.05 -19.58 8.17
C LEU A 101 -14.47 -19.64 8.78
N ALA A 102 -14.60 -19.36 10.08
CA ALA A 102 -15.87 -19.41 10.78
C ALA A 102 -16.72 -18.15 10.58
N PHE A 103 -16.11 -17.01 10.25
CA PHE A 103 -16.75 -15.69 10.24
C PHE A 103 -18.04 -15.64 9.42
N GLY A 104 -18.01 -16.17 8.18
CA GLY A 104 -19.20 -16.22 7.32
C GLY A 104 -20.32 -17.07 7.91
N LEU A 105 -19.98 -18.22 8.51
CA LEU A 105 -20.97 -19.12 9.12
C LEU A 105 -21.56 -18.56 10.41
N GLU A 106 -20.77 -17.84 11.21
CA GLU A 106 -21.24 -17.16 12.42
C GLU A 106 -22.28 -16.09 12.07
N ASN A 107 -22.07 -15.33 10.99
CA ASN A 107 -23.01 -14.34 10.51
C ASN A 107 -24.33 -14.95 10.01
N LEU A 108 -24.29 -16.19 9.50
CA LEU A 108 -25.48 -16.97 9.14
C LEU A 108 -26.17 -17.63 10.35
N GLY A 109 -25.65 -17.45 11.57
CA GLY A 109 -26.22 -18.03 12.78
C GLY A 109 -26.07 -19.56 12.87
N MET A 110 -25.08 -20.14 12.17
CA MET A 110 -24.90 -21.59 12.11
C MET A 110 -24.52 -22.20 13.48
N PRO A 111 -25.03 -23.38 13.85
CA PRO A 111 -24.65 -24.04 15.10
C PRO A 111 -23.15 -24.36 15.17
N GLN A 112 -22.54 -24.13 16.33
CA GLN A 112 -21.08 -24.26 16.52
C GLN A 112 -20.51 -25.63 16.12
N LYS A 113 -21.26 -26.72 16.35
CA LYS A 113 -20.82 -28.06 15.97
C LYS A 113 -20.68 -28.20 14.45
N GLU A 114 -21.63 -27.63 13.70
CA GLU A 114 -21.62 -27.64 12.24
C GLU A 114 -20.52 -26.72 11.69
N MET A 115 -20.35 -25.53 12.29
CA MET A 115 -19.26 -24.62 11.91
C MET A 115 -17.89 -25.29 12.02
N ARG A 116 -17.61 -25.95 13.15
CA ARG A 116 -16.33 -26.67 13.35
C ARG A 116 -16.10 -27.76 12.31
N LEU A 117 -17.14 -28.50 11.94
CA LEU A 117 -17.04 -29.55 10.92
C LEU A 117 -16.72 -28.93 9.55
N ARG A 118 -17.48 -27.92 9.11
CA ARG A 118 -17.27 -27.27 7.81
C ARG A 118 -15.91 -26.58 7.72
N CYS A 119 -15.51 -25.85 8.76
CA CYS A 119 -14.19 -25.22 8.82
C CYS A 119 -13.06 -26.25 8.78
N GLY A 120 -13.20 -27.39 9.48
CA GLY A 120 -12.21 -28.46 9.46
C GLY A 120 -12.10 -29.14 8.09
N GLU A 121 -13.24 -29.45 7.47
CA GLU A 121 -13.32 -30.06 6.13
C GLU A 121 -12.69 -29.15 5.07
N MET A 122 -13.03 -27.86 5.06
CA MET A 122 -12.42 -26.92 4.12
C MET A 122 -10.95 -26.66 4.42
N ALA A 123 -10.56 -26.56 5.69
CA ALA A 123 -9.14 -26.44 6.03
C ALA A 123 -8.32 -27.61 5.49
N ALA A 124 -8.86 -28.84 5.57
CA ALA A 124 -8.23 -30.03 5.01
C ALA A 124 -8.22 -30.04 3.47
N TYR A 125 -9.34 -29.67 2.84
CA TYR A 125 -9.42 -29.60 1.38
C TYR A 125 -8.40 -28.62 0.79
N PHE A 126 -8.22 -27.46 1.43
CA PHE A 126 -7.24 -26.46 1.02
C PHE A 126 -5.83 -26.71 1.59
N GLY A 127 -5.58 -27.76 2.37
CA GLY A 127 -4.26 -28.05 2.93
C GLY A 127 -3.72 -26.93 3.83
N ILE A 128 -4.60 -26.27 4.59
CA ILE A 128 -4.28 -25.13 5.47
C ILE A 128 -4.38 -25.47 6.96
N GLU A 129 -4.36 -26.76 7.32
CA GLU A 129 -4.50 -27.24 8.69
C GLU A 129 -3.39 -26.70 9.61
N ASP A 130 -2.16 -26.62 9.11
CA ASP A 130 -1.00 -26.08 9.83
C ASP A 130 -1.11 -24.57 10.12
N TRP A 131 -2.03 -23.89 9.44
CA TRP A 131 -2.28 -22.46 9.61
C TRP A 131 -3.43 -22.19 10.56
N TYR A 132 -4.25 -23.20 10.88
CA TYR A 132 -5.53 -23.06 11.56
C TYR A 132 -5.47 -22.17 12.82
N ASN A 133 -4.40 -22.28 13.61
CA ASN A 133 -4.20 -21.52 14.85
C ASN A 133 -3.30 -20.27 14.72
N ARG A 134 -2.75 -20.01 13.53
CA ARG A 134 -1.85 -18.88 13.27
C ARG A 134 -2.63 -17.57 13.17
N ASP A 135 -1.89 -16.48 13.34
CA ASP A 135 -2.41 -15.14 13.10
C ASP A 135 -2.48 -14.87 11.59
N THR A 136 -3.57 -14.27 11.10
CA THR A 136 -3.76 -13.95 9.67
C THR A 136 -2.66 -13.04 9.13
N ASP A 137 -2.17 -12.11 9.96
CA ASP A 137 -1.07 -11.19 9.64
C ASP A 137 0.28 -11.90 9.43
N SER A 138 0.43 -13.14 9.91
CA SER A 138 1.66 -13.94 9.75
C SER A 138 1.74 -14.68 8.42
N LEU A 139 0.63 -14.73 7.68
CA LEU A 139 0.54 -15.42 6.39
C LEU A 139 1.14 -14.57 5.27
N SER A 140 1.81 -15.22 4.33
CA SER A 140 2.21 -14.59 3.06
C SER A 140 0.99 -14.26 2.19
N THR A 141 1.15 -13.41 1.18
CA THR A 141 0.06 -13.00 0.27
C THR A 141 -0.64 -14.19 -0.39
N GLY A 142 0.11 -15.17 -0.90
CA GLY A 142 -0.47 -16.40 -1.48
C GLY A 142 -1.24 -17.24 -0.46
N GLN A 143 -0.74 -17.33 0.77
CA GLN A 143 -1.46 -18.01 1.85
C GLN A 143 -2.73 -17.27 2.26
N LYS A 144 -2.70 -15.93 2.28
CA LYS A 144 -3.89 -15.10 2.52
C LYS A 144 -4.93 -15.28 1.40
N GLN A 145 -4.52 -15.39 0.14
CA GLN A 145 -5.44 -15.69 -0.96
C GLN A 145 -6.12 -17.05 -0.83
N LEU A 146 -5.35 -18.08 -0.48
CA LEU A 146 -5.90 -19.41 -0.21
C LEU A 146 -6.86 -19.40 0.97
N LEU A 147 -6.52 -18.70 2.05
CA LEU A 147 -7.43 -18.52 3.19
C LEU A 147 -8.72 -17.79 2.79
N ASN A 148 -8.62 -16.74 1.99
CA ASN A 148 -9.78 -15.97 1.53
C ASN A 148 -10.71 -16.82 0.63
N LEU A 149 -10.13 -17.60 -0.29
CA LEU A 149 -10.90 -18.55 -1.08
C LEU A 149 -11.56 -19.60 -0.18
N ALA A 150 -10.84 -20.15 0.79
CA ALA A 150 -11.36 -21.13 1.73
C ALA A 150 -12.49 -20.57 2.60
N SER A 151 -12.36 -19.34 3.14
CA SER A 151 -13.38 -18.72 3.98
C SER A 151 -14.69 -18.47 3.22
N VAL A 152 -14.61 -18.17 1.92
CA VAL A 152 -15.77 -18.09 1.03
C VAL A 152 -16.37 -19.48 0.79
N MET A 153 -15.55 -20.49 0.49
CA MET A 153 -16.03 -21.84 0.18
C MET A 153 -16.63 -22.60 1.37
N VAL A 154 -16.27 -22.24 2.61
CA VAL A 154 -16.89 -22.80 3.83
C VAL A 154 -18.41 -22.59 3.86
N MET A 155 -18.91 -21.49 3.26
CA MET A 155 -20.35 -21.22 3.14
C MET A 155 -21.06 -22.10 2.10
N LYS A 156 -20.31 -22.85 1.28
CA LYS A 156 -20.80 -23.67 0.16
C LYS A 156 -21.61 -22.86 -0.87
N PRO A 157 -20.98 -21.86 -1.53
CA PRO A 157 -21.65 -21.08 -2.56
C PRO A 157 -21.92 -21.92 -3.82
N ASP A 158 -23.04 -21.65 -4.49
CA ASP A 158 -23.39 -22.26 -5.78
C ASP A 158 -22.73 -21.52 -6.95
N LEU A 159 -22.48 -20.22 -6.76
CA LEU A 159 -21.79 -19.34 -7.70
C LEU A 159 -20.59 -18.70 -7.00
N LEU A 160 -19.39 -18.95 -7.51
CA LEU A 160 -18.15 -18.34 -7.04
C LEU A 160 -17.68 -17.26 -8.03
N ILE A 161 -17.62 -16.02 -7.57
CA ILE A 161 -17.12 -14.88 -8.34
C ILE A 161 -15.69 -14.58 -7.91
N LEU A 162 -14.78 -14.50 -8.86
CA LEU A 162 -13.35 -14.23 -8.64
C LEU A 162 -12.94 -12.97 -9.41
N ASP A 163 -12.65 -11.88 -8.69
CA ASP A 163 -12.21 -10.59 -9.27
C ASP A 163 -10.68 -10.53 -9.22
N GLU A 164 -10.01 -10.94 -10.30
CA GLU A 164 -8.53 -10.95 -10.43
C GLU A 164 -7.79 -11.58 -9.24
N PRO A 165 -8.11 -12.83 -8.88
CA PRO A 165 -7.63 -13.45 -7.64
C PRO A 165 -6.12 -13.64 -7.59
N VAL A 166 -5.42 -13.64 -8.73
CA VAL A 166 -3.98 -13.97 -8.85
C VAL A 166 -3.09 -12.75 -9.11
N SER A 167 -3.64 -11.54 -9.21
CA SER A 167 -2.93 -10.32 -9.67
C SER A 167 -1.67 -9.89 -8.89
N THR A 168 -1.41 -10.51 -7.74
CA THR A 168 -0.25 -10.21 -6.88
C THR A 168 0.63 -11.43 -6.62
N LEU A 169 0.34 -12.57 -7.26
CA LEU A 169 1.07 -13.81 -7.06
C LEU A 169 2.20 -13.95 -8.06
N ASP A 170 3.26 -14.64 -7.64
CA ASP A 170 4.24 -15.15 -8.58
C ASP A 170 3.68 -16.35 -9.38
N PRO A 171 4.26 -16.67 -10.55
CA PRO A 171 3.69 -17.66 -11.47
C PRO A 171 3.43 -19.04 -10.86
N VAL A 172 4.25 -19.49 -9.92
CA VAL A 172 4.06 -20.81 -9.29
C VAL A 172 2.85 -20.80 -8.37
N ALA A 173 2.70 -19.76 -7.55
CA ALA A 173 1.56 -19.60 -6.67
C ALA A 173 0.26 -19.34 -7.45
N GLU A 174 0.34 -18.60 -8.57
CA GLU A 174 -0.78 -18.40 -9.51
C GLU A 174 -1.31 -19.73 -10.03
N SER A 175 -0.45 -20.58 -10.61
CA SER A 175 -0.88 -21.88 -11.12
C SER A 175 -1.47 -22.76 -10.02
N GLU A 176 -0.91 -22.74 -8.81
CA GLU A 176 -1.41 -23.52 -7.67
C GLU A 176 -2.81 -23.04 -7.24
N LEU A 177 -3.04 -21.73 -7.16
CA LEU A 177 -4.34 -21.18 -6.80
C LEU A 177 -5.39 -21.51 -7.86
N LEU A 178 -5.06 -21.30 -9.13
CA LEU A 178 -5.95 -21.60 -10.26
C LEU A 178 -6.31 -23.09 -10.30
N GLU A 179 -5.35 -23.98 -10.12
CA GLU A 179 -5.62 -25.42 -10.07
C GLU A 179 -6.63 -25.78 -8.97
N ARG A 180 -6.50 -25.15 -7.78
CA ARG A 180 -7.46 -25.33 -6.69
C ARG A 180 -8.85 -24.79 -7.06
N VAL A 181 -8.92 -23.62 -7.71
CA VAL A 181 -10.18 -23.03 -8.20
C VAL A 181 -10.88 -23.97 -9.19
N PHE A 182 -10.19 -24.45 -10.22
CA PHE A 182 -10.80 -25.37 -11.20
C PHE A 182 -11.14 -26.73 -10.61
N ARG A 183 -10.38 -27.17 -9.61
CA ARG A 183 -10.70 -28.37 -8.84
C ARG A 183 -12.01 -28.20 -8.06
N LEU A 184 -12.32 -27.02 -7.51
CA LEU A 184 -13.62 -26.75 -6.87
C LEU A 184 -14.79 -26.97 -7.85
N ASN A 185 -14.68 -26.46 -9.07
CA ASN A 185 -15.70 -26.67 -10.10
C ASN A 185 -15.86 -28.17 -10.43
N ARG A 186 -14.76 -28.90 -10.62
CA ARG A 186 -14.81 -30.33 -10.95
C ARG A 186 -15.34 -31.20 -9.80
N ASP A 187 -14.88 -30.95 -8.58
CA ASP A 187 -15.14 -31.82 -7.43
C ASP A 187 -16.49 -31.47 -6.77
N PHE A 188 -16.94 -30.21 -6.80
CA PHE A 188 -18.20 -29.76 -6.17
C PHE A 188 -19.29 -29.30 -7.16
N GLY A 189 -18.99 -29.13 -8.45
CA GLY A 189 -19.93 -28.59 -9.43
C GLY A 189 -20.21 -27.08 -9.26
N THR A 190 -19.39 -26.37 -8.49
CA THR A 190 -19.57 -24.93 -8.25
C THR A 190 -19.48 -24.15 -9.56
N THR A 191 -20.44 -23.27 -9.82
CA THR A 191 -20.42 -22.37 -10.99
C THR A 191 -19.37 -21.29 -10.76
N ILE A 192 -18.49 -21.01 -11.74
CA ILE A 192 -17.41 -20.03 -11.57
C ILE A 192 -17.56 -18.89 -12.57
N LEU A 193 -17.55 -17.65 -12.08
CA LEU A 193 -17.38 -16.45 -12.88
C LEU A 193 -16.05 -15.80 -12.50
N ILE A 194 -15.08 -15.84 -13.41
CA ILE A 194 -13.72 -15.35 -13.16
C ILE A 194 -13.39 -14.16 -14.06
N VAL A 195 -12.80 -13.12 -13.48
CA VAL A 195 -12.27 -11.95 -14.17
C VAL A 195 -10.76 -12.00 -14.12
N MET A 196 -10.08 -11.97 -15.27
CA MET A 196 -8.62 -11.95 -15.37
C MET A 196 -8.13 -11.05 -16.49
N HIS A 197 -6.90 -10.56 -16.32
CA HIS A 197 -6.17 -9.81 -17.35
C HIS A 197 -5.17 -10.67 -18.12
N GLU A 198 -4.51 -11.60 -17.43
CA GLU A 198 -3.62 -12.60 -18.02
C GLU A 198 -4.46 -13.83 -18.38
N LEU A 199 -4.55 -14.18 -19.67
CA LEU A 199 -5.48 -15.23 -20.10
C LEU A 199 -4.81 -16.60 -20.26
N GLU A 200 -3.48 -16.66 -20.30
CA GLU A 200 -2.69 -17.84 -20.67
C GLU A 200 -3.12 -19.13 -19.93
N GLU A 201 -3.33 -19.09 -18.61
CA GLU A 201 -3.71 -20.27 -17.84
C GLU A 201 -5.21 -20.58 -17.80
N VAL A 202 -6.06 -19.56 -17.96
CA VAL A 202 -7.52 -19.66 -17.72
C VAL A 202 -8.32 -19.79 -19.01
N PHE A 203 -7.83 -19.25 -20.12
CA PHE A 203 -8.56 -19.19 -21.38
C PHE A 203 -9.00 -20.58 -21.89
N ASN A 204 -8.09 -21.57 -21.85
CA ASN A 204 -8.43 -22.93 -22.29
C ASN A 204 -9.31 -23.70 -21.28
N ARG A 205 -9.34 -23.26 -20.01
CA ARG A 205 -10.11 -23.90 -18.95
C ARG A 205 -11.53 -23.35 -18.82
N ALA A 206 -11.82 -22.20 -19.44
CA ALA A 206 -13.15 -21.63 -19.49
C ALA A 206 -14.03 -22.37 -20.50
N ASP A 207 -15.29 -22.62 -20.12
CA ASP A 207 -16.30 -23.18 -21.03
C ASP A 207 -16.86 -22.09 -21.95
N LYS A 208 -17.01 -20.88 -21.39
CA LYS A 208 -17.58 -19.71 -22.07
C LYS A 208 -16.76 -18.47 -21.77
N ILE A 209 -16.60 -17.62 -22.78
CA ILE A 209 -15.92 -16.34 -22.64
C ILE A 209 -16.90 -15.21 -22.97
N VAL A 210 -17.00 -14.27 -22.03
CA VAL A 210 -17.77 -13.03 -22.17
C VAL A 210 -16.77 -11.90 -22.37
N PHE A 211 -16.82 -11.26 -23.52
CA PHE A 211 -15.99 -10.10 -23.84
C PHE A 211 -16.82 -8.82 -23.77
N ILE A 212 -16.38 -7.88 -22.93
CA ILE A 212 -16.92 -6.52 -22.88
C ILE A 212 -16.09 -5.64 -23.82
N ASN A 213 -16.70 -5.23 -24.93
CA ASN A 213 -16.11 -4.32 -25.90
C ASN A 213 -16.61 -2.89 -25.66
N ASN A 214 -15.70 -1.95 -25.36
CA ASN A 214 -16.00 -0.53 -25.09
C ASN A 214 -15.30 0.43 -26.08
N GLU A 215 -15.01 0.01 -27.32
CA GLU A 215 -14.28 0.86 -28.28
C GLU A 215 -15.11 1.98 -28.91
N SER A 216 -16.43 1.81 -29.01
CA SER A 216 -17.35 2.85 -29.52
C SER A 216 -18.69 2.81 -28.78
N ASP A 217 -19.36 1.66 -28.79
CA ASP A 217 -20.52 1.33 -27.96
C ASP A 217 -20.20 0.10 -27.11
N THR A 218 -20.73 0.07 -25.88
CA THR A 218 -20.59 -1.10 -25.01
C THR A 218 -21.36 -2.28 -25.56
N SER A 219 -20.66 -3.20 -26.23
CA SER A 219 -21.22 -4.44 -26.74
C SER A 219 -20.65 -5.63 -25.97
N VAL A 220 -21.49 -6.64 -25.75
CA VAL A 220 -21.09 -7.88 -25.09
C VAL A 220 -21.12 -9.00 -26.11
N VAL A 221 -19.97 -9.63 -26.28
CA VAL A 221 -19.81 -10.78 -27.18
C VAL A 221 -19.61 -12.02 -26.32
N VAL A 222 -20.41 -13.04 -26.57
CA VAL A 222 -20.36 -14.32 -25.84
C VAL A 222 -20.07 -15.42 -26.84
N ASN A 223 -18.97 -16.14 -26.64
CA ASN A 223 -18.58 -17.27 -27.48
C ASN A 223 -17.93 -18.36 -26.62
N ASP A 224 -17.76 -19.56 -27.19
CA ASP A 224 -16.78 -20.50 -26.66
C ASP A 224 -15.35 -19.98 -26.86
N LYS A 225 -14.40 -20.62 -26.17
CA LYS A 225 -12.99 -20.24 -26.17
C LYS A 225 -12.33 -20.13 -27.57
N ARG A 226 -12.61 -21.04 -28.52
CA ARG A 226 -11.97 -21.01 -29.84
C ARG A 226 -12.61 -19.95 -30.73
N ASN A 227 -13.93 -19.86 -30.72
CA ASN A 227 -14.66 -18.84 -31.47
C ASN A 227 -14.38 -17.43 -30.95
N MET A 228 -14.18 -17.26 -29.63
CA MET A 228 -13.74 -15.98 -29.06
C MET A 228 -12.33 -15.61 -29.52
N ALA A 229 -11.37 -16.55 -29.51
CA ALA A 229 -10.02 -16.28 -30.01
C ALA A 229 -10.05 -15.87 -31.49
N ARG A 230 -10.81 -16.59 -32.33
CA ARG A 230 -11.03 -16.23 -33.74
C ARG A 230 -11.61 -14.82 -33.87
N TYR A 231 -12.71 -14.53 -33.16
CA TYR A 231 -13.37 -13.22 -33.22
C TYR A 231 -12.41 -12.08 -32.89
N LEU A 232 -11.58 -12.22 -31.84
CA LEU A 232 -10.64 -11.18 -31.44
C LEU A 232 -9.53 -10.97 -32.49
N ILE A 233 -9.05 -12.06 -33.12
CA ILE A 233 -8.03 -11.99 -34.17
C ILE A 233 -8.60 -11.38 -35.46
N GLU A 234 -9.78 -11.81 -35.91
CA GLU A 234 -10.43 -11.30 -37.15
C GLU A 234 -10.72 -9.80 -37.07
N ASN A 235 -11.13 -9.31 -35.90
CA ASN A 235 -11.46 -7.90 -35.69
C ASN A 235 -10.24 -7.06 -35.32
N ASN A 236 -9.00 -7.61 -35.37
CA ASN A 236 -7.76 -6.91 -34.97
C ASN A 236 -7.89 -6.21 -33.61
N ASN A 237 -8.57 -6.83 -32.65
CA ASN A 237 -8.86 -6.19 -31.38
C ASN A 237 -7.60 -6.15 -30.49
N ASN A 238 -7.43 -5.08 -29.70
CA ASN A 238 -6.32 -4.97 -28.75
C ASN A 238 -6.28 -6.10 -27.69
N GLN A 239 -7.38 -6.83 -27.47
CA GLN A 239 -7.36 -8.01 -26.59
C GLN A 239 -6.56 -9.20 -27.16
N VAL A 240 -6.16 -9.18 -28.43
CA VAL A 240 -5.25 -10.19 -29.01
C VAL A 240 -3.93 -10.26 -28.25
N TYR A 241 -3.43 -9.14 -27.70
CA TYR A 241 -2.22 -9.14 -26.87
C TYR A 241 -2.33 -9.99 -25.60
N GLY A 242 -3.55 -10.19 -25.09
CA GLY A 242 -3.81 -10.99 -23.89
C GLY A 242 -4.20 -12.44 -24.19
N LEU A 243 -4.42 -12.81 -25.47
CA LEU A 243 -4.70 -14.20 -25.84
C LEU A 243 -3.50 -15.11 -25.52
N PRO A 244 -3.73 -16.42 -25.34
CA PRO A 244 -2.64 -17.39 -25.18
C PRO A 244 -1.56 -17.25 -26.26
N SER A 245 -0.30 -17.48 -25.88
CA SER A 245 0.86 -17.36 -26.77
C SER A 245 0.69 -18.15 -28.08
N ALA A 246 0.07 -19.33 -27.99
CA ALA A 246 -0.25 -20.15 -29.17
C ALA A 246 -1.20 -19.41 -30.14
N SER A 247 -2.27 -18.81 -29.62
CA SER A 247 -3.24 -18.04 -30.41
C SER A 247 -2.58 -16.82 -31.04
N ARG A 248 -1.65 -16.18 -30.32
CA ARG A 248 -0.90 -15.01 -30.80
C ARG A 248 0.07 -15.38 -31.94
N ILE A 249 0.75 -16.53 -31.87
CA ILE A 249 1.56 -17.05 -32.99
C ILE A 249 0.68 -17.28 -34.23
N CYS A 250 -0.50 -17.88 -34.05
CA CYS A 250 -1.48 -18.05 -35.13
C CYS A 250 -1.95 -16.70 -35.69
N SER A 251 -2.23 -15.72 -34.82
CA SER A 251 -2.60 -14.36 -35.22
C SER A 251 -1.54 -13.69 -36.09
N GLU A 252 -0.25 -13.86 -35.78
CA GLU A 252 0.84 -13.29 -36.57
C GLU A 252 0.92 -13.90 -37.98
N LEU A 253 0.74 -15.22 -38.11
CA LEU A 253 0.67 -15.86 -39.42
C LEU A 253 -0.59 -15.47 -40.20
N TYR A 254 -1.73 -15.32 -39.50
CA TYR A 254 -2.99 -14.91 -40.14
C TYR A 254 -2.90 -13.49 -40.72
N LYS A 255 -2.31 -12.53 -39.98
CA LYS A 255 -2.08 -11.16 -40.47
C LYS A 255 -1.20 -11.11 -41.73
N ARG A 256 -0.39 -12.15 -41.96
CA ARG A 256 0.49 -12.31 -43.14
C ARG A 256 -0.17 -13.12 -44.26
N GLU A 257 -1.45 -13.47 -44.10
CA GLU A 257 -2.25 -14.27 -45.03
C GLU A 257 -1.74 -15.71 -45.25
N ASP A 258 -0.90 -16.22 -44.33
CA ASP A 258 -0.28 -17.54 -44.50
C ASP A 258 -1.16 -18.71 -44.02
N VAL A 259 -2.10 -18.44 -43.11
CA VAL A 259 -2.96 -19.47 -42.48
C VAL A 259 -4.41 -19.00 -42.40
N SER A 260 -5.34 -19.96 -42.35
CA SER A 260 -6.75 -19.69 -42.06
C SER A 260 -7.04 -19.80 -40.55
N LEU A 261 -8.08 -19.10 -40.07
CA LEU A 261 -8.50 -19.20 -38.66
C LEU A 261 -9.45 -20.37 -38.38
N SER A 262 -9.49 -21.40 -39.23
CA SER A 262 -10.40 -22.54 -39.06
C SER A 262 -10.18 -23.31 -37.74
N ASP A 263 -8.95 -23.38 -37.25
CA ASP A 263 -8.65 -23.87 -35.90
C ASP A 263 -7.59 -23.04 -35.17
N VAL A 264 -8.01 -22.23 -34.19
CA VAL A 264 -7.11 -21.36 -33.43
C VAL A 264 -6.51 -22.13 -32.24
N PRO A 265 -5.18 -22.26 -32.13
CA PRO A 265 -4.55 -22.99 -31.04
C PRO A 265 -4.59 -22.19 -29.74
N ILE A 266 -5.18 -22.74 -28.68
CA ILE A 266 -5.45 -22.01 -27.42
C ILE A 266 -4.70 -22.56 -26.21
N SER A 267 -3.87 -23.59 -26.42
CA SER A 267 -3.10 -24.25 -25.37
C SER A 267 -1.68 -24.50 -25.83
N ILE A 268 -0.78 -24.83 -24.91
CA ILE A 268 0.62 -25.19 -25.23
C ILE A 268 0.66 -26.43 -26.14
N ALA A 269 -0.18 -27.42 -25.89
CA ALA A 269 -0.25 -28.63 -26.70
C ALA A 269 -0.75 -28.33 -28.12
N ASP A 270 -1.79 -27.49 -28.26
CA ASP A 270 -2.27 -27.03 -29.56
C ASP A 270 -1.19 -26.21 -30.27
N GLY A 271 -0.50 -25.32 -29.54
CA GLY A 271 0.59 -24.50 -30.08
C GLY A 271 1.75 -25.33 -30.60
N LYS A 272 2.13 -26.43 -29.93
CA LYS A 272 3.15 -27.36 -30.43
C LYS A 272 2.71 -28.06 -31.72
N ARG A 273 1.45 -28.51 -31.79
CA ARG A 273 0.91 -29.13 -33.02
C ARG A 273 0.89 -28.11 -34.17
N PHE A 274 0.36 -26.92 -33.90
CA PHE A 274 0.32 -25.82 -34.86
C PHE A 274 1.71 -25.42 -35.36
N LEU A 275 2.70 -25.36 -34.47
CA LEU A 275 4.10 -25.11 -34.83
C LEU A 275 4.65 -26.21 -35.75
N ASN A 276 4.35 -27.48 -35.46
CA ASN A 276 4.81 -28.60 -36.27
C ASN A 276 4.20 -28.57 -37.68
N ASP A 277 2.90 -28.32 -37.75
CA ASP A 277 2.16 -28.28 -39.02
C ASP A 277 2.61 -27.10 -39.91
N ASN A 278 3.12 -26.02 -39.30
CA ASN A 278 3.58 -24.80 -39.98
C ASN A 278 5.08 -24.56 -39.83
N PHE A 279 5.88 -25.60 -39.56
CA PHE A 279 7.28 -25.46 -39.15
C PHE A 279 8.15 -24.77 -40.20
N GLU A 280 8.04 -25.16 -41.47
CA GLU A 280 8.87 -24.60 -42.55
C GLU A 280 8.67 -23.09 -42.70
N LEU A 281 7.41 -22.65 -42.63
CA LEU A 281 7.03 -21.24 -42.70
C LEU A 281 7.57 -20.46 -41.50
N ILE A 282 7.32 -20.95 -40.28
CA ILE A 282 7.77 -20.31 -39.04
C ILE A 282 9.30 -20.23 -38.98
N ASN A 283 10.00 -21.28 -39.43
CA ASN A 283 11.45 -21.32 -39.50
C ASN A 283 12.02 -20.30 -40.51
N SER A 284 11.34 -20.08 -41.64
CA SER A 284 11.71 -19.03 -42.59
C SER A 284 11.69 -17.64 -41.95
N TYR A 285 10.62 -17.30 -41.21
CA TYR A 285 10.55 -16.04 -40.48
C TYR A 285 11.66 -15.92 -39.43
N TYR A 286 11.88 -16.98 -38.66
CA TYR A 286 12.93 -17.02 -37.64
C TYR A 286 14.33 -16.77 -38.22
N GLU A 287 14.73 -17.47 -39.28
CA GLU A 287 16.06 -17.31 -39.88
C GLU A 287 16.23 -15.91 -40.51
N ASN A 288 15.18 -15.36 -41.13
CA ASN A 288 15.21 -13.98 -41.64
C ASN A 288 15.42 -12.94 -40.53
N ASN A 289 14.76 -13.13 -39.38
CA ASN A 289 14.86 -12.20 -38.25
C ASN A 289 16.19 -12.34 -37.50
N LYS A 290 16.65 -13.58 -37.27
CA LYS A 290 17.93 -13.90 -36.62
C LYS A 290 19.11 -13.21 -37.33
N TYR A 291 19.11 -13.19 -38.66
CA TYR A 291 20.11 -12.48 -39.45
C TYR A 291 20.18 -10.97 -39.15
N ASN A 292 19.04 -10.33 -38.87
CA ASN A 292 18.99 -8.91 -38.48
C ASN A 292 19.51 -8.69 -37.05
N ILE A 293 19.22 -9.61 -36.12
CA ILE A 293 19.62 -9.52 -34.70
C ILE A 293 21.14 -9.66 -34.53
N ASP A 294 21.76 -10.63 -35.22
CA ASP A 294 23.22 -10.85 -35.14
C ASP A 294 24.03 -9.66 -35.68
N LYS A 295 23.45 -8.87 -36.59
CA LYS A 295 24.05 -7.65 -37.14
C LYS A 295 24.00 -6.46 -36.16
N LEU A 296 23.05 -6.46 -35.23
CA LEU A 296 22.84 -5.39 -34.23
C LEU A 296 23.63 -5.62 -32.92
N ASN A 297 23.91 -6.88 -32.57
CA ASN A 297 24.53 -7.26 -31.29
C ASN A 297 26.07 -7.15 -31.22
N GLY A 298 26.71 -6.49 -32.19
CA GLY A 298 28.17 -6.33 -32.27
C GLY A 298 28.84 -5.43 -31.22
N ASN A 299 28.13 -4.95 -30.20
CA ASN A 299 28.69 -4.06 -29.17
C ASN A 299 28.88 -4.78 -27.82
N SER A 300 30.14 -4.95 -27.42
CA SER A 300 30.54 -5.59 -26.17
C SER A 300 30.20 -4.74 -24.94
N PHE A 301 29.44 -5.32 -23.99
CA PHE A 301 29.04 -4.70 -22.71
C PHE A 301 30.15 -4.64 -21.63
N ASN A 302 31.40 -5.00 -21.95
CA ASN A 302 32.43 -5.21 -20.93
C ASN A 302 33.12 -3.92 -20.43
N GLU A 303 32.95 -2.77 -21.10
CA GLU A 303 33.61 -1.50 -20.71
C GLU A 303 32.68 -0.49 -20.01
N VAL A 304 31.42 -0.83 -19.77
CA VAL A 304 30.43 0.11 -19.21
C VAL A 304 30.57 0.21 -17.68
N ALA A 305 30.58 1.46 -17.18
CA ALA A 305 30.65 1.76 -15.75
C ALA A 305 29.39 1.27 -15.00
N ASN A 306 29.54 1.01 -13.69
CA ASN A 306 28.42 0.63 -12.83
C ASN A 306 27.63 1.88 -12.41
N ALA A 307 26.34 1.91 -12.72
CA ALA A 307 25.41 2.91 -12.21
C ALA A 307 25.02 2.60 -10.75
N ILE A 308 24.77 1.32 -10.43
CA ILE A 308 24.40 0.85 -9.09
C ILE A 308 25.29 -0.32 -8.70
N GLU A 309 25.80 -0.31 -7.47
CA GLU A 309 26.57 -1.41 -6.91
C GLU A 309 26.26 -1.60 -5.41
N LEU A 310 25.77 -2.78 -5.03
CA LEU A 310 25.57 -3.21 -3.66
C LEU A 310 26.66 -4.20 -3.27
N LYS A 311 27.31 -3.97 -2.13
CA LYS A 311 28.38 -4.84 -1.60
C LYS A 311 28.02 -5.33 -0.21
N HIS A 312 27.85 -6.64 -0.07
CA HIS A 312 27.62 -7.33 1.20
C HIS A 312 26.50 -6.68 2.03
N VAL A 313 25.36 -6.42 1.40
CA VAL A 313 24.24 -5.72 2.04
C VAL A 313 23.47 -6.69 2.94
N TYR A 314 23.28 -6.29 4.20
CA TYR A 314 22.46 -7.02 5.17
C TYR A 314 21.30 -6.12 5.61
N TYR A 315 20.10 -6.69 5.63
CA TYR A 315 18.92 -5.96 6.12
C TYR A 315 17.90 -6.86 6.81
N LYS A 316 17.37 -6.38 7.94
CA LYS A 316 16.21 -6.94 8.65
C LYS A 316 15.32 -5.81 9.18
N TYR A 317 14.00 -6.03 9.12
CA TYR A 317 13.02 -5.04 9.60
C TYR A 317 12.99 -4.93 11.13
N ASN A 318 13.12 -6.05 11.83
CA ASN A 318 13.13 -6.10 13.30
C ASN A 318 14.41 -6.77 13.81
N LYS A 319 14.81 -6.46 15.04
CA LYS A 319 15.99 -7.11 15.66
C LYS A 319 15.83 -8.63 15.78
N ASP A 320 14.62 -9.07 16.07
CA ASP A 320 14.27 -10.48 16.31
C ASP A 320 13.72 -11.18 15.06
N SER A 321 13.64 -10.49 13.92
CA SER A 321 13.23 -11.12 12.66
C SER A 321 14.44 -11.66 11.92
N ASP A 322 14.19 -12.62 11.04
CA ASP A 322 15.18 -13.08 10.07
C ASP A 322 15.65 -11.94 9.16
N PHE A 323 16.83 -12.13 8.58
CA PHE A 323 17.31 -11.27 7.50
C PHE A 323 16.42 -11.41 6.28
N VAL A 324 16.07 -10.26 5.70
CA VAL A 324 15.41 -10.20 4.39
C VAL A 324 16.45 -10.22 3.29
N LEU A 325 17.56 -9.50 3.51
CA LEU A 325 18.74 -9.52 2.65
C LEU A 325 19.94 -9.94 3.47
N GLU A 326 20.72 -10.89 2.95
CA GLU A 326 21.84 -11.49 3.65
C GLU A 326 23.00 -11.71 2.69
N ASP A 327 24.09 -10.98 2.93
CA ASP A 327 25.25 -10.94 2.03
C ASP A 327 24.86 -10.56 0.59
N PHE A 328 23.92 -9.63 0.44
CA PHE A 328 23.35 -9.30 -0.84
C PHE A 328 24.31 -8.46 -1.67
N ALA A 329 24.56 -8.89 -2.90
CA ALA A 329 25.36 -8.18 -3.89
C ALA A 329 24.60 -8.07 -5.21
N LEU A 330 24.70 -6.91 -5.85
CA LEU A 330 24.03 -6.61 -7.11
C LEU A 330 24.83 -5.51 -7.82
N THR A 331 24.98 -5.65 -9.14
CA THR A 331 25.56 -4.62 -10.00
C THR A 331 24.62 -4.31 -11.15
N VAL A 332 24.44 -3.02 -11.44
CA VAL A 332 23.70 -2.52 -12.59
C VAL A 332 24.59 -1.54 -13.38
N LYS A 333 24.71 -1.75 -14.68
CA LYS A 333 25.50 -0.95 -15.63
C LYS A 333 24.74 0.30 -16.05
N GLU A 334 25.49 1.35 -16.40
CA GLU A 334 24.90 2.57 -16.93
C GLU A 334 24.21 2.31 -18.29
N GLY A 335 22.97 2.77 -18.42
CA GLY A 335 22.18 2.65 -19.64
C GLY A 335 21.57 1.27 -19.91
N GLU A 336 21.72 0.31 -18.98
CA GLU A 336 21.06 -1.00 -19.09
C GLU A 336 19.69 -1.02 -18.40
N VAL A 337 18.81 -1.90 -18.87
CA VAL A 337 17.59 -2.30 -18.17
C VAL A 337 17.88 -3.59 -17.40
N TYR A 338 18.03 -3.48 -16.08
CA TYR A 338 18.23 -4.63 -15.20
C TYR A 338 16.92 -4.97 -14.50
N THR A 339 16.53 -6.25 -14.50
CA THR A 339 15.29 -6.70 -13.86
C THR A 339 15.56 -7.74 -12.79
N ILE A 340 15.04 -7.52 -11.58
CA ILE A 340 15.08 -8.48 -10.49
C ILE A 340 13.76 -9.25 -10.48
N MET A 341 13.84 -10.54 -10.78
CA MET A 341 12.74 -11.49 -10.66
C MET A 341 12.87 -12.32 -9.38
N GLY A 342 11.78 -12.94 -8.95
CA GLY A 342 11.76 -13.86 -7.81
C GLY A 342 10.37 -13.99 -7.21
N GLY A 343 10.18 -14.98 -6.34
CA GLY A 343 8.92 -15.19 -5.63
C GLY A 343 8.53 -14.04 -4.69
N ASN A 344 7.29 -14.06 -4.20
CA ASN A 344 6.84 -13.07 -3.22
C ASN A 344 7.62 -13.17 -1.90
N GLY A 345 7.89 -12.02 -1.27
CA GLY A 345 8.60 -11.96 0.02
C GLY A 345 10.11 -12.24 -0.03
N CYS A 346 10.73 -12.43 -1.19
CA CYS A 346 12.17 -12.74 -1.27
C CYS A 346 13.12 -11.54 -1.09
N GLY A 347 12.59 -10.31 -0.96
CA GLY A 347 13.37 -9.08 -0.69
C GLY A 347 13.50 -8.10 -1.86
N LYS A 348 12.72 -8.26 -2.95
CA LYS A 348 12.78 -7.39 -4.15
C LYS A 348 12.50 -5.91 -3.83
N SER A 349 11.34 -5.58 -3.29
CA SER A 349 10.96 -4.21 -2.92
C SER A 349 11.84 -3.63 -1.81
N THR A 350 12.33 -4.48 -0.89
CA THR A 350 13.32 -4.08 0.12
C THR A 350 14.64 -3.65 -0.54
N THR A 351 15.09 -4.37 -1.57
CA THR A 351 16.29 -4.03 -2.36
C THR A 351 16.11 -2.66 -3.02
N LEU A 352 14.96 -2.41 -3.66
CA LEU A 352 14.67 -1.10 -4.25
C LEU A 352 14.65 0.02 -3.21
N SER A 353 14.05 -0.24 -2.04
CA SER A 353 13.98 0.74 -0.96
C SER A 353 15.37 1.13 -0.42
N ILE A 354 16.31 0.18 -0.36
CA ILE A 354 17.71 0.44 0.02
C ILE A 354 18.42 1.27 -1.04
N ILE A 355 18.27 0.92 -2.32
CA ILE A 355 18.91 1.63 -3.44
C ILE A 355 18.38 3.07 -3.54
N SER A 356 17.08 3.25 -3.32
CA SER A 356 16.42 4.57 -3.29
C SER A 356 16.70 5.38 -2.01
N LYS A 357 17.52 4.88 -1.07
CA LYS A 357 17.81 5.52 0.23
C LYS A 357 16.54 5.80 1.07
N LEU A 358 15.46 5.06 0.83
CA LEU A 358 14.24 5.12 1.66
C LEU A 358 14.46 4.41 3.00
N ILE A 359 15.26 3.35 2.99
CA ILE A 359 15.74 2.63 4.17
C ILE A 359 17.25 2.47 4.12
N ASN A 360 17.88 2.42 5.29
CA ASN A 360 19.32 2.17 5.39
C ASN A 360 19.59 0.69 5.66
N PRO A 361 20.59 0.08 5.00
CA PRO A 361 21.00 -1.29 5.32
C PRO A 361 21.60 -1.35 6.73
N ASN A 362 21.49 -2.52 7.38
CA ASN A 362 22.13 -2.76 8.68
C ASN A 362 23.65 -2.82 8.54
N ASP A 363 24.13 -3.45 7.47
CA ASP A 363 25.54 -3.52 7.10
C ASP A 363 25.70 -3.55 5.57
N GLY A 364 26.91 -3.31 5.09
CA GLY A 364 27.23 -3.25 3.67
C GLY A 364 27.26 -1.83 3.09
N LYS A 365 27.53 -1.75 1.78
CA LYS A 365 27.66 -0.49 1.05
C LYS A 365 26.75 -0.45 -0.18
N VAL A 366 26.20 0.73 -0.42
CA VAL A 366 25.43 1.06 -1.62
C VAL A 366 26.17 2.18 -2.33
N ILE A 367 26.54 1.95 -3.59
CA ILE A 367 27.38 2.83 -4.40
C ILE A 367 26.58 3.21 -5.65
N LEU A 368 26.48 4.51 -5.92
CA LEU A 368 25.86 5.07 -7.12
C LEU A 368 26.91 5.81 -7.93
N PHE A 369 27.10 5.45 -9.20
CA PHE A 369 28.11 6.03 -10.09
C PHE A 369 29.50 6.17 -9.42
N GLY A 370 29.95 5.10 -8.75
CA GLY A 370 31.24 5.05 -8.04
C GLY A 370 31.31 5.80 -6.70
N LYS A 371 30.23 6.47 -6.25
CA LYS A 371 30.18 7.17 -4.96
C LYS A 371 29.26 6.47 -3.96
N ASP A 372 29.71 6.33 -2.71
CA ASP A 372 28.89 5.80 -1.63
C ASP A 372 27.66 6.69 -1.40
N ILE A 373 26.46 6.10 -1.36
CA ILE A 373 25.18 6.80 -1.23
C ILE A 373 25.10 7.67 0.03
N LYS A 374 25.84 7.32 1.09
CA LYS A 374 25.92 8.10 2.34
C LYS A 374 26.66 9.43 2.16
N LYS A 375 27.50 9.54 1.13
CA LYS A 375 28.30 10.75 0.82
C LYS A 375 27.61 11.68 -0.18
N ILE A 376 26.50 11.27 -0.77
CA ILE A 376 25.73 12.06 -1.73
C ILE A 376 24.61 12.80 -0.97
N LYS A 377 24.42 14.08 -1.27
CA LYS A 377 23.34 14.90 -0.70
C LYS A 377 21.98 14.40 -1.20
N ASP A 378 20.98 14.42 -0.33
CA ASP A 378 19.63 13.95 -0.67
C ASP A 378 19.01 14.72 -1.84
N GLU A 379 19.29 16.02 -1.96
CA GLU A 379 18.85 16.86 -3.08
C GLU A 379 19.38 16.36 -4.44
N ASP A 380 20.63 15.90 -4.51
CA ASP A 380 21.20 15.35 -5.73
C ASP A 380 20.64 13.95 -6.02
N ILE A 381 20.40 13.15 -4.97
CA ILE A 381 19.80 11.81 -5.10
C ILE A 381 18.41 11.92 -5.72
N TYR A 382 17.50 12.64 -5.08
CA TYR A 382 16.09 12.68 -5.47
C TYR A 382 15.78 13.71 -6.57
N GLY A 383 16.71 14.64 -6.84
CA GLY A 383 16.56 15.67 -7.85
C GLY A 383 17.22 15.37 -9.19
N LYS A 384 18.21 14.45 -9.24
CA LYS A 384 18.99 14.19 -10.47
C LYS A 384 19.40 12.73 -10.69
N LEU A 385 19.59 11.95 -9.63
CA LEU A 385 20.13 10.59 -9.77
C LEU A 385 19.04 9.54 -9.85
N ILE A 386 18.09 9.52 -8.92
CA ILE A 386 17.09 8.46 -8.77
C ILE A 386 15.68 9.02 -8.95
N GLY A 387 14.93 8.40 -9.85
CA GLY A 387 13.48 8.48 -9.92
C GLY A 387 12.88 7.15 -9.47
N PHE A 388 11.91 7.16 -8.57
CA PHE A 388 11.32 5.94 -8.01
C PHE A 388 9.81 5.91 -8.27
N ILE A 389 9.36 4.85 -8.93
CA ILE A 389 7.94 4.52 -9.12
C ILE A 389 7.59 3.38 -8.15
N PRO A 390 6.80 3.65 -7.10
CA PRO A 390 6.36 2.63 -6.15
C PRO A 390 5.33 1.69 -6.78
N GLN A 391 5.14 0.53 -6.14
CA GLN A 391 4.13 -0.47 -6.54
C GLN A 391 2.71 0.09 -6.64
N GLU A 392 2.35 1.03 -5.77
CA GLU A 392 1.08 1.74 -5.82
C GLU A 392 1.33 3.18 -6.32
N PRO A 393 1.07 3.49 -7.61
CA PRO A 393 1.35 4.81 -8.20
C PRO A 393 0.66 5.95 -7.43
N ARG A 394 -0.48 5.66 -6.81
CA ARG A 394 -1.25 6.57 -5.94
C ARG A 394 -0.41 7.26 -4.87
N ASN A 395 0.64 6.60 -4.38
CA ASN A 395 1.54 7.13 -3.36
C ASN A 395 2.36 8.34 -3.85
N LEU A 396 2.39 8.59 -5.16
CA LEU A 396 3.07 9.75 -5.73
C LEU A 396 2.17 10.98 -5.77
N PHE A 397 0.85 10.88 -5.61
CA PHE A 397 -0.08 12.01 -5.78
C PHE A 397 -0.49 12.65 -4.46
N SER A 398 -0.65 13.97 -4.46
CA SER A 398 -0.97 14.87 -3.35
C SER A 398 -1.77 16.11 -3.74
N LYS A 399 -2.10 16.29 -5.03
CA LYS A 399 -2.78 17.44 -5.64
C LYS A 399 -4.17 17.06 -6.16
N ASP A 400 -4.98 18.09 -6.40
CA ASP A 400 -6.39 17.92 -6.76
C ASP A 400 -6.58 17.60 -8.24
N THR A 401 -5.62 17.96 -9.11
CA THR A 401 -5.66 17.68 -10.56
C THR A 401 -4.36 17.07 -11.05
N VAL A 402 -4.45 16.28 -12.12
CA VAL A 402 -3.28 15.71 -12.82
C VAL A 402 -2.33 16.81 -13.29
N LEU A 403 -2.86 17.90 -13.82
CA LEU A 403 -2.07 19.04 -14.27
C LEU A 403 -1.24 19.64 -13.13
N GLU A 404 -1.83 19.86 -11.95
CA GLU A 404 -1.11 20.35 -10.77
C GLU A 404 -0.01 19.38 -10.29
N GLU A 405 -0.23 18.07 -10.41
CA GLU A 405 0.80 17.07 -10.09
C GLU A 405 2.04 17.22 -10.94
N LEU A 406 1.83 17.45 -12.23
CA LEU A 406 2.90 17.57 -13.22
C LEU A 406 3.58 18.94 -13.15
N LEU A 407 2.81 20.01 -12.94
CA LEU A 407 3.31 21.37 -12.84
C LEU A 407 4.01 21.69 -11.52
N GLY A 408 3.68 21.00 -10.42
CA GLY A 408 4.28 21.24 -9.10
C GLY A 408 5.81 21.14 -9.04
N LYS A 409 6.47 20.60 -10.08
CA LYS A 409 7.93 20.54 -10.23
C LYS A 409 8.50 21.37 -11.39
N VAL A 410 7.65 22.03 -12.17
CA VAL A 410 8.04 22.90 -13.29
C VAL A 410 8.10 24.34 -12.80
N LYS A 411 9.24 25.01 -12.98
CA LYS A 411 9.36 26.46 -12.69
C LYS A 411 8.62 27.25 -13.77
N GLY A 412 7.80 28.23 -13.39
CA GLY A 412 7.23 29.22 -14.32
C GLY A 412 5.71 29.35 -14.34
N PHE A 413 4.97 28.34 -13.84
CA PHE A 413 3.50 28.37 -13.83
C PHE A 413 2.95 29.00 -12.54
N SER A 414 2.00 29.93 -12.66
CA SER A 414 1.17 30.41 -11.54
C SER A 414 -0.09 29.56 -11.41
N TYR A 415 -0.60 29.40 -10.18
CA TYR A 415 -1.85 28.66 -9.91
C TYR A 415 -3.07 29.29 -10.61
N ASP A 416 -3.00 30.58 -10.96
CA ASP A 416 -4.09 31.31 -11.64
C ASP A 416 -4.26 30.92 -13.13
N ASP A 417 -3.31 30.19 -13.71
CA ASP A 417 -3.32 29.78 -15.13
C ASP A 417 -4.07 28.46 -15.40
N LEU A 418 -4.63 27.82 -14.38
CA LEU A 418 -5.07 26.41 -14.39
C LEU A 418 -6.50 26.16 -14.92
N LYS A 419 -7.11 27.08 -15.66
CA LYS A 419 -8.37 26.77 -16.34
C LYS A 419 -8.07 26.00 -17.62
N ALA A 420 -8.55 24.77 -17.68
CA ALA A 420 -8.44 23.88 -18.85
C ALA A 420 -9.32 24.42 -20.01
N ASP A 421 -8.83 25.46 -20.68
CA ASP A 421 -9.37 25.93 -21.96
C ASP A 421 -8.55 25.32 -23.12
N ASP A 422 -9.11 25.36 -24.34
CA ASP A 422 -8.52 24.83 -25.59
C ASP A 422 -7.08 25.33 -25.90
N GLY A 423 -6.58 26.34 -25.20
CA GLY A 423 -5.21 26.86 -25.33
C GLY A 423 -4.17 26.25 -24.37
N LEU A 424 -4.56 25.39 -23.42
CA LEU A 424 -3.68 24.90 -22.35
C LEU A 424 -2.47 24.11 -22.90
N LEU A 425 -2.70 23.15 -23.81
CA LEU A 425 -1.62 22.32 -24.37
C LEU A 425 -0.59 23.16 -25.12
N LYS A 426 -1.04 24.18 -25.86
CA LYS A 426 -0.17 25.10 -26.59
C LYS A 426 0.66 25.96 -25.64
N LYS A 427 0.06 26.42 -24.53
CA LYS A 427 0.80 27.13 -23.48
C LYS A 427 1.85 26.24 -22.80
N ILE A 428 1.52 24.97 -22.55
CA ILE A 428 2.48 23.99 -22.03
C ILE A 428 3.61 23.75 -23.03
N GLU A 429 3.32 23.67 -24.33
CA GLU A 429 4.33 23.56 -25.39
C GLU A 429 5.30 24.75 -25.38
N ASP A 430 4.76 25.96 -25.30
CA ASP A 430 5.52 27.21 -25.31
C ASP A 430 6.39 27.38 -24.04
N GLU A 431 5.85 27.04 -22.85
CA GLU A 431 6.53 27.24 -21.56
C GLU A 431 7.43 26.07 -21.14
N ASN A 432 7.05 24.84 -21.46
CA ASN A 432 7.81 23.64 -21.12
C ASN A 432 7.60 22.53 -22.15
N LYS A 433 8.33 22.63 -23.25
CA LYS A 433 8.36 21.63 -24.31
C LYS A 433 8.57 20.19 -23.82
N ASN A 434 9.40 19.95 -22.79
CA ASN A 434 9.60 18.60 -22.28
C ASN A 434 8.32 18.03 -21.63
N LEU A 435 7.56 18.86 -20.90
CA LEU A 435 6.29 18.43 -20.32
C LEU A 435 5.26 18.15 -21.42
N TYR A 436 5.17 19.03 -22.42
CA TYR A 436 4.32 18.81 -23.59
C TYR A 436 4.67 17.50 -24.31
N ASP A 437 5.96 17.30 -24.62
CA ASP A 437 6.45 16.09 -25.26
C ASP A 437 6.06 14.84 -24.47
N TYR A 438 6.14 14.87 -23.14
CA TYR A 438 5.70 13.74 -22.30
C TYR A 438 4.18 13.55 -22.28
N ILE A 439 3.39 14.61 -22.14
CA ILE A 439 1.92 14.53 -22.17
C ILE A 439 1.46 13.88 -23.47
N THR A 440 1.99 14.34 -24.60
CA THR A 440 1.69 13.81 -25.93
C THR A 440 2.22 12.39 -26.11
N PHE A 441 3.43 12.11 -25.61
CA PHE A 441 4.05 10.79 -25.69
C PHE A 441 3.29 9.71 -24.92
N PHE A 442 2.72 10.07 -23.77
CA PHE A 442 1.94 9.16 -22.93
C PHE A 442 0.44 9.20 -23.22
N GLU A 443 -0.04 10.05 -24.14
CA GLU A 443 -1.46 10.18 -24.50
C GLU A 443 -2.35 10.40 -23.26
N ILE A 444 -2.08 11.46 -22.49
CA ILE A 444 -2.83 11.80 -21.25
C ILE A 444 -3.51 13.19 -21.31
N GLU A 445 -3.69 13.74 -22.51
CA GLU A 445 -4.26 15.07 -22.75
C GLU A 445 -5.66 15.20 -22.16
N ASN A 446 -6.47 14.15 -22.28
CA ASN A 446 -7.87 14.08 -21.86
C ASN A 446 -8.07 14.03 -20.34
N VAL A 447 -7.01 13.75 -19.56
CA VAL A 447 -7.13 13.56 -18.10
C VAL A 447 -6.46 14.67 -17.28
N LEU A 448 -5.85 15.67 -17.92
CA LEU A 448 -5.09 16.73 -17.23
C LEU A 448 -5.91 17.50 -16.19
N SER A 449 -7.19 17.75 -16.47
CA SER A 449 -8.10 18.47 -15.57
C SER A 449 -8.75 17.59 -14.51
N LEU A 450 -8.62 16.27 -14.61
CA LEU A 450 -9.24 15.32 -13.70
C LEU A 450 -8.41 15.14 -12.43
N ASN A 451 -9.06 14.64 -11.39
CA ASN A 451 -8.37 14.25 -10.17
C ASN A 451 -7.52 12.99 -10.40
N PRO A 452 -6.26 12.92 -9.94
CA PRO A 452 -5.40 11.75 -10.10
C PRO A 452 -5.96 10.46 -9.50
N PHE A 453 -6.91 10.54 -8.57
CA PHE A 453 -7.56 9.38 -7.95
C PHE A 453 -8.80 8.88 -8.70
N ASP A 454 -9.32 9.68 -9.65
CA ASP A 454 -10.53 9.39 -10.43
C ASP A 454 -10.23 8.82 -11.83
N ILE A 455 -8.98 8.90 -12.29
CA ILE A 455 -8.52 8.34 -13.57
C ILE A 455 -8.29 6.82 -13.50
N SER A 456 -8.22 6.15 -14.66
CA SER A 456 -7.98 4.71 -14.71
C SER A 456 -6.58 4.34 -14.19
N GLY A 457 -6.39 3.10 -13.75
CA GLY A 457 -5.08 2.63 -13.26
C GLY A 457 -3.94 2.77 -14.29
N GLY A 458 -4.24 2.54 -15.58
CA GLY A 458 -3.27 2.73 -16.66
C GLY A 458 -2.90 4.20 -16.88
N GLU A 459 -3.89 5.11 -16.87
CA GLU A 459 -3.64 6.56 -16.95
C GLU A 459 -2.84 7.04 -15.73
N MET A 460 -3.20 6.55 -14.54
CA MET A 460 -2.50 6.84 -13.30
C MET A 460 -1.02 6.43 -13.36
N GLN A 461 -0.74 5.27 -13.96
CA GLN A 461 0.63 4.79 -14.16
C GLN A 461 1.41 5.68 -15.13
N LYS A 462 0.78 6.11 -16.24
CA LYS A 462 1.36 7.07 -17.19
C LYS A 462 1.70 8.39 -16.51
N VAL A 463 0.78 8.97 -15.73
CA VAL A 463 1.00 10.20 -14.97
C VAL A 463 2.15 10.04 -13.97
N ALA A 464 2.20 8.91 -13.25
CA ALA A 464 3.31 8.58 -12.35
C ALA A 464 4.66 8.51 -13.08
N MET A 465 4.71 7.89 -14.27
CA MET A 465 5.92 7.86 -15.10
C MET A 465 6.35 9.26 -15.49
N ILE A 466 5.45 10.10 -16.02
CA ILE A 466 5.77 11.48 -16.40
C ILE A 466 6.33 12.25 -15.20
N LYS A 467 5.68 12.15 -14.04
CA LYS A 467 6.12 12.82 -12.83
C LYS A 467 7.54 12.45 -12.42
N VAL A 468 7.93 11.18 -12.61
CA VAL A 468 9.30 10.71 -12.36
C VAL A 468 10.26 11.14 -13.47
N LEU A 469 9.83 11.16 -14.73
CA LEU A 469 10.63 11.59 -15.87
C LEU A 469 10.93 13.08 -15.88
N LEU A 470 10.03 13.90 -15.33
CA LEU A 470 10.25 15.34 -15.12
C LEU A 470 11.40 15.64 -14.15
N LEU A 471 11.84 14.67 -13.33
CA LEU A 471 13.06 14.79 -12.51
C LEU A 471 14.34 14.71 -13.34
N ASN A 472 14.24 14.30 -14.61
CA ASN A 472 15.37 14.01 -15.47
C ASN A 472 16.42 13.10 -14.80
N SER A 473 15.96 12.13 -13.99
CA SER A 473 16.84 11.23 -13.25
C SER A 473 17.69 10.36 -14.18
N LYS A 474 18.91 10.01 -13.75
CA LYS A 474 19.78 9.08 -14.50
C LYS A 474 19.37 7.61 -14.32
N ILE A 475 18.89 7.27 -13.15
CA ILE A 475 18.41 5.95 -12.75
C ILE A 475 16.90 6.05 -12.52
N ILE A 476 16.14 5.17 -13.16
CA ILE A 476 14.71 5.01 -12.93
C ILE A 476 14.50 3.65 -12.29
N ILE A 477 13.89 3.64 -11.11
CA ILE A 477 13.57 2.44 -10.35
C ILE A 477 12.07 2.24 -10.38
N MET A 478 11.63 1.04 -10.75
CA MET A 478 10.21 0.69 -10.86
C MET A 478 9.92 -0.59 -10.07
N ASP A 479 8.99 -0.51 -9.13
CA ASP A 479 8.51 -1.65 -8.34
C ASP A 479 7.18 -2.14 -8.92
N GLU A 480 7.14 -3.32 -9.55
CA GLU A 480 5.94 -3.94 -10.13
C GLU A 480 5.08 -3.02 -11.02
N PRO A 481 5.65 -2.38 -12.05
CA PRO A 481 4.95 -1.36 -12.82
C PRO A 481 3.92 -1.90 -13.82
N THR A 482 3.70 -3.21 -13.89
CA THR A 482 2.68 -3.82 -14.76
C THR A 482 1.46 -4.30 -13.99
N LYS A 483 1.45 -4.14 -12.67
CA LYS A 483 0.34 -4.58 -11.82
C LYS A 483 -0.97 -3.87 -12.20
N GLY A 484 -2.02 -4.65 -12.46
CA GLY A 484 -3.35 -4.14 -12.83
C GLY A 484 -3.46 -3.58 -14.26
N LEU A 485 -2.42 -3.75 -15.08
CA LEU A 485 -2.46 -3.41 -16.50
C LEU A 485 -2.94 -4.60 -17.33
N ASP A 486 -3.79 -4.33 -18.32
CA ASP A 486 -4.08 -5.30 -19.37
C ASP A 486 -2.88 -5.50 -20.32
N ALA A 487 -2.90 -6.57 -21.11
CA ALA A 487 -1.78 -6.95 -21.97
C ALA A 487 -1.39 -5.86 -22.99
N PHE A 488 -2.35 -5.09 -23.49
CA PHE A 488 -2.07 -3.99 -24.42
C PHE A 488 -1.36 -2.84 -23.72
N ALA A 489 -1.81 -2.46 -22.52
CA ALA A 489 -1.15 -1.47 -21.69
C ALA A 489 0.27 -1.92 -21.28
N LYS A 490 0.48 -3.21 -20.96
CA LYS A 490 1.81 -3.78 -20.71
C LYS A 490 2.73 -3.63 -21.93
N SER A 491 2.22 -3.89 -23.15
CA SER A 491 2.97 -3.70 -24.39
C SER A 491 3.40 -2.24 -24.58
N LYS A 492 2.49 -1.27 -24.38
CA LYS A 492 2.83 0.16 -24.39
C LYS A 492 3.89 0.52 -23.34
N MET A 493 3.77 -0.01 -22.11
CA MET A 493 4.76 0.20 -21.07
C MET A 493 6.16 -0.32 -21.47
N ALA A 494 6.21 -1.49 -22.11
CA ALA A 494 7.46 -2.04 -22.63
C ALA A 494 8.10 -1.13 -23.67
N SER A 495 7.30 -0.56 -24.59
CA SER A 495 7.79 0.39 -25.59
C SER A 495 8.33 1.68 -24.95
N TYR A 496 7.68 2.18 -23.89
CA TYR A 496 8.17 3.32 -23.12
C TYR A 496 9.52 3.03 -22.44
N ILE A 497 9.69 1.86 -21.82
CA ILE A 497 10.96 1.45 -21.20
C ILE A 497 12.09 1.39 -22.23
N LYS A 498 11.86 0.77 -23.39
CA LYS A 498 12.86 0.71 -24.48
C LYS A 498 13.26 2.10 -24.97
N LYS A 499 12.31 3.02 -25.09
CA LYS A 499 12.58 4.40 -25.50
C LYS A 499 13.39 5.16 -24.44
N LEU A 500 13.05 5.01 -23.16
CA LEU A 500 13.82 5.60 -22.06
C LEU A 500 15.26 5.10 -22.03
N LYS A 501 15.47 3.79 -22.26
CA LYS A 501 16.81 3.23 -22.46
C LYS A 501 17.53 3.88 -23.64
N GLY A 502 16.86 4.07 -24.78
CA GLY A 502 17.40 4.78 -25.94
C GLY A 502 17.82 6.24 -25.66
N MET A 503 17.22 6.87 -24.64
CA MET A 503 17.64 8.19 -24.14
C MET A 503 18.85 8.14 -23.18
N GLY A 504 19.43 6.95 -22.94
CA GLY A 504 20.57 6.74 -22.05
C GLY A 504 20.22 6.60 -20.57
N LYS A 505 18.94 6.34 -20.24
CA LYS A 505 18.49 6.13 -18.86
C LYS A 505 18.87 4.73 -18.39
N THR A 506 19.33 4.61 -17.15
CA THR A 506 19.51 3.31 -16.48
C THR A 506 18.20 2.93 -15.82
N ILE A 507 17.74 1.70 -16.00
CA ILE A 507 16.44 1.26 -15.47
C ILE A 507 16.64 0.03 -14.60
N LEU A 508 16.19 0.11 -13.34
CA LEU A 508 16.12 -1.04 -12.43
C LEU A 508 14.65 -1.37 -12.18
N LEU A 509 14.25 -2.55 -12.65
CA LEU A 509 12.88 -3.05 -12.58
C LEU A 509 12.80 -4.20 -11.56
N VAL A 510 11.72 -4.23 -10.79
CA VAL A 510 11.26 -5.45 -10.12
C VAL A 510 9.96 -5.87 -10.78
N SER A 511 9.88 -7.12 -11.21
CA SER A 511 8.63 -7.71 -11.69
C SER A 511 8.58 -9.23 -11.49
N HIS A 512 7.38 -9.76 -11.31
CA HIS A 512 7.09 -11.20 -11.40
C HIS A 512 6.53 -11.61 -12.78
N ASP A 513 6.23 -10.65 -13.65
CA ASP A 513 5.72 -10.90 -15.01
C ASP A 513 6.87 -11.39 -15.91
N ILE A 514 6.80 -12.66 -16.31
CA ILE A 514 7.85 -13.32 -17.09
C ILE A 514 7.95 -12.74 -18.51
N GLU A 515 6.83 -12.59 -19.22
CA GLU A 515 6.86 -12.11 -20.61
C GLU A 515 7.28 -10.64 -20.68
N PHE A 516 6.74 -9.81 -19.79
CA PHE A 516 7.12 -8.41 -19.72
C PHE A 516 8.62 -8.26 -19.43
N SER A 517 9.14 -8.97 -18.42
CA SER A 517 10.56 -8.95 -18.07
C SER A 517 11.43 -9.41 -19.25
N ALA A 518 11.08 -10.53 -19.89
CA ALA A 518 11.78 -11.00 -21.08
C ALA A 518 11.81 -9.96 -22.21
N SER A 519 10.76 -9.14 -22.33
CA SER A 519 10.60 -8.21 -23.45
C SER A 519 11.41 -6.91 -23.34
N VAL A 520 11.76 -6.50 -22.10
CA VAL A 520 12.40 -5.20 -21.82
C VAL A 520 13.82 -5.30 -21.26
N SER A 521 14.18 -6.40 -20.59
CA SER A 521 15.43 -6.48 -19.85
C SER A 521 16.64 -6.72 -20.75
N ASP A 522 17.75 -6.09 -20.41
CA ASP A 522 19.08 -6.45 -20.94
C ASP A 522 19.72 -7.56 -20.10
N ARG A 523 19.50 -7.49 -18.79
CA ARG A 523 20.00 -8.48 -17.82
C ARG A 523 18.97 -8.72 -16.73
N LEU A 524 18.89 -9.98 -16.27
CA LEU A 524 17.92 -10.46 -15.30
C LEU A 524 18.64 -11.12 -14.13
N GLY A 525 18.28 -10.70 -12.93
CA GLY A 525 18.67 -11.33 -11.68
C GLY A 525 17.52 -12.15 -11.08
N PHE A 526 17.75 -13.42 -10.73
CA PHE A 526 16.78 -14.21 -9.96
C PHE A 526 17.11 -14.18 -8.47
N LEU A 527 16.27 -13.49 -7.69
CA LEU A 527 16.37 -13.40 -6.24
C LEU A 527 15.69 -14.58 -5.58
N PHE A 528 16.50 -15.47 -5.00
CA PHE A 528 16.07 -16.64 -4.26
C PHE A 528 16.90 -16.81 -3.00
N ASN A 529 16.23 -17.14 -1.88
CA ASN A 529 16.87 -17.31 -0.58
C ASN A 529 17.80 -16.13 -0.22
N ARG A 530 17.28 -14.89 -0.34
CA ARG A 530 17.94 -13.63 0.04
C ARG A 530 19.17 -13.24 -0.81
N ARG A 531 19.45 -13.95 -1.90
CA ARG A 531 20.58 -13.71 -2.81
C ARG A 531 20.17 -13.84 -4.27
N ILE A 532 20.95 -13.22 -5.17
CA ILE A 532 20.80 -13.42 -6.61
C ILE A 532 21.52 -14.73 -6.97
N ILE A 533 20.77 -15.73 -7.42
CA ILE A 533 21.31 -17.05 -7.78
C ILE A 533 21.60 -17.20 -9.27
N SER A 534 21.05 -16.32 -10.10
CA SER A 534 21.28 -16.24 -11.53
C SER A 534 21.31 -14.78 -11.94
N ASP A 535 22.30 -14.39 -12.75
CA ASP A 535 22.45 -13.04 -13.32
C ASP A 535 22.87 -13.21 -14.79
N ALA A 536 21.92 -13.06 -15.72
CA ALA A 536 22.11 -13.43 -17.12
C ALA A 536 21.26 -12.59 -18.07
N ILE A 537 21.62 -12.58 -19.35
CA ILE A 537 20.77 -12.03 -20.42
C ILE A 537 19.47 -12.85 -20.56
N PRO A 538 18.36 -12.27 -21.04
CA PRO A 538 17.06 -12.95 -21.11
C PRO A 538 17.08 -14.31 -21.79
N THR A 539 17.74 -14.42 -22.94
CA THR A 539 17.81 -15.68 -23.69
C THR A 539 18.44 -16.77 -22.84
N LEU A 540 19.62 -16.54 -22.27
CA LEU A 540 20.30 -17.51 -21.40
C LEU A 540 19.49 -17.80 -20.14
N PHE A 541 18.87 -16.79 -19.55
CA PHE A 541 18.09 -16.92 -18.32
C PHE A 541 16.88 -17.84 -18.51
N PHE A 542 16.09 -17.66 -19.58
CA PHE A 542 14.82 -18.37 -19.76
C PHE A 542 14.95 -19.71 -20.51
N THR A 543 16.05 -19.95 -21.24
CA THR A 543 16.20 -21.10 -22.17
C THR A 543 16.04 -22.46 -21.50
N ASP A 544 16.61 -22.63 -20.30
CA ASP A 544 16.70 -23.93 -19.61
C ASP A 544 15.73 -24.08 -18.44
N ASN A 545 15.00 -23.03 -18.08
CA ASN A 545 14.02 -23.05 -17.00
C ASN A 545 12.72 -23.75 -17.40
N HIS A 546 12.08 -24.42 -16.43
CA HIS A 546 10.77 -25.05 -16.62
C HIS A 546 9.59 -24.17 -16.16
N PHE A 547 9.74 -23.47 -15.04
CA PHE A 547 8.68 -22.68 -14.42
C PHE A 547 8.85 -21.18 -14.67
N TYR A 548 10.06 -20.66 -14.50
CA TYR A 548 10.41 -19.27 -14.82
C TYR A 548 10.89 -19.18 -16.27
N THR A 549 9.97 -19.43 -17.21
CA THR A 549 10.19 -19.29 -18.66
C THR A 549 8.91 -18.85 -19.34
N THR A 550 9.01 -18.22 -20.50
CA THR A 550 7.85 -17.75 -21.26
C THR A 550 7.08 -18.92 -21.86
N VAL A 551 5.79 -18.74 -22.11
CA VAL A 551 5.00 -19.80 -22.74
C VAL A 551 5.40 -20.01 -24.20
N THR A 552 5.79 -18.93 -24.89
CA THR A 552 6.42 -19.03 -26.20
C THR A 552 7.63 -19.96 -26.20
N ARG A 553 8.52 -19.89 -25.18
CA ARG A 553 9.65 -20.81 -25.04
C ARG A 553 9.18 -22.24 -24.85
N ARG A 554 8.14 -22.49 -24.04
CA ARG A 554 7.59 -23.84 -23.79
C ARG A 554 7.04 -24.49 -25.06
N ILE A 555 6.46 -23.70 -25.97
CA ILE A 555 5.96 -24.17 -27.27
C ILE A 555 7.13 -24.47 -28.21
N THR A 556 8.15 -23.61 -28.24
CA THR A 556 9.21 -23.60 -29.26
C THR A 556 10.49 -24.37 -28.90
N ARG A 557 10.65 -24.80 -27.64
CA ARG A 557 11.90 -25.37 -27.10
C ARG A 557 12.47 -26.54 -27.89
N ASP A 558 11.62 -27.34 -28.52
CA ASP A 558 12.03 -28.54 -29.28
C ASP A 558 12.63 -28.19 -30.66
N TYR A 559 12.40 -26.97 -31.14
CA TYR A 559 12.73 -26.53 -32.50
C TYR A 559 13.75 -25.40 -32.55
N PHE A 560 13.63 -24.43 -31.63
CA PHE A 560 14.45 -23.22 -31.64
C PHE A 560 15.25 -23.11 -30.35
N LYS A 561 16.53 -22.73 -30.44
CA LYS A 561 17.41 -22.62 -29.26
C LYS A 561 17.23 -21.31 -28.47
N ASN A 562 17.01 -20.20 -29.17
CA ASN A 562 17.10 -18.85 -28.60
C ASN A 562 15.76 -18.08 -28.63
N VAL A 563 14.65 -18.74 -28.93
CA VAL A 563 13.32 -18.10 -28.97
C VAL A 563 12.71 -18.11 -27.58
N ILE A 564 12.47 -16.91 -27.04
CA ILE A 564 11.79 -16.69 -25.77
C ILE A 564 10.52 -15.85 -25.95
N LEU A 565 10.38 -15.07 -27.01
CA LEU A 565 9.22 -14.24 -27.29
C LEU A 565 8.76 -14.41 -28.74
N ILE A 566 7.49 -14.10 -29.01
CA ILE A 566 6.90 -14.21 -30.36
C ILE A 566 7.66 -13.31 -31.35
N LYS A 567 8.11 -12.13 -30.91
CA LYS A 567 8.94 -11.21 -31.71
C LYS A 567 10.29 -11.78 -32.12
N ASP A 568 10.80 -12.81 -31.42
CA ASP A 568 12.07 -13.44 -31.79
C ASP A 568 11.89 -14.29 -33.07
N ILE A 569 10.67 -14.72 -33.36
CA ILE A 569 10.30 -15.40 -34.61
C ILE A 569 9.96 -14.39 -35.70
N PHE A 570 9.04 -13.46 -35.42
CA PHE A 570 8.40 -12.64 -36.45
C PHE A 570 8.94 -11.22 -36.63
N GLY A 571 9.83 -10.76 -35.74
CA GLY A 571 10.27 -9.36 -35.67
C GLY A 571 9.38 -8.51 -34.75
N GLU A 572 9.72 -7.22 -34.59
CA GLU A 572 8.83 -6.25 -33.95
C GLU A 572 7.73 -5.81 -34.92
N ASP A 573 6.50 -5.61 -34.43
CA ASP A 573 5.38 -5.13 -35.24
C ASP A 573 5.67 -3.74 -35.81
N ASP A 574 5.48 -3.54 -37.12
CA ASP A 574 5.72 -2.26 -37.80
C ASP A 574 4.84 -1.09 -37.29
N ASN A 575 3.76 -1.38 -36.56
CA ASN A 575 2.96 -0.34 -35.90
C ASN A 575 3.71 0.37 -34.75
N ASP A 576 4.77 -0.23 -34.18
CA ASP A 576 5.65 0.43 -33.20
C ASP A 576 6.77 1.27 -33.86
N ASN A 577 7.05 1.05 -35.15
CA ASN A 577 8.13 1.73 -35.89
C ASN A 577 7.82 3.19 -36.26
N ASN A 578 6.57 3.66 -36.18
CA ASN A 578 6.24 5.07 -36.41
C ASN A 578 6.72 6.03 -35.29
N LEU A 579 7.41 5.53 -34.26
CA LEU A 579 7.91 6.33 -33.13
C LEU A 579 9.44 6.55 -33.12
N SER A 580 10.15 6.22 -34.20
CA SER A 580 11.61 6.37 -34.32
C SER A 580 12.09 7.69 -34.97
N ILE A 581 11.45 8.83 -34.66
CA ILE A 581 11.83 10.14 -35.23
C ILE A 581 12.97 10.84 -34.45
N CYS A 582 13.33 10.42 -33.23
CA CYS A 582 14.28 11.18 -32.40
C CYS A 582 15.78 10.95 -32.65
N ASN A 583 16.20 9.99 -33.48
CA ASN A 583 17.63 9.64 -33.61
C ASN A 583 18.45 10.48 -34.62
N LYS A 584 17.86 11.51 -35.26
CA LYS A 584 18.60 12.35 -36.23
C LYS A 584 19.20 13.67 -35.69
N LYS A 585 19.10 13.97 -34.40
CA LYS A 585 19.64 15.22 -33.81
C LYS A 585 20.56 14.99 -32.61
N LYS A 586 21.67 14.26 -32.80
CA LYS A 586 22.84 14.30 -31.89
C LYS A 586 24.13 14.16 -32.69
N SER A 587 24.38 15.15 -33.55
CA SER A 587 25.66 15.34 -34.24
C SER A 587 25.94 16.82 -34.43
N GLN A 588 25.80 17.60 -33.36
CA GLN A 588 26.25 18.99 -33.26
C GLN A 588 26.11 19.37 -31.78
N ASP A 589 27.21 19.23 -31.04
CA ASP A 589 27.59 20.04 -29.88
C ASP A 589 28.75 19.34 -29.16
N LYS A 590 29.92 19.44 -29.78
CA LYS A 590 31.21 19.34 -29.08
C LYS A 590 31.65 20.77 -28.80
N ASN A 591 31.64 21.17 -27.54
CA ASN A 591 32.59 22.08 -26.89
C ASN A 591 31.95 22.57 -25.60
N ILE A 592 32.50 22.16 -24.46
CA ILE A 592 32.70 22.92 -23.21
C ILE A 592 33.20 21.87 -22.22
N ASP A 593 34.52 21.83 -21.99
CA ASP A 593 35.09 21.48 -20.69
C ASP A 593 36.58 21.85 -20.68
N LYS A 594 36.84 23.07 -20.23
CA LYS A 594 38.10 23.52 -19.66
C LYS A 594 37.75 24.43 -18.51
N THR A 595 37.81 23.93 -17.27
CA THR A 595 38.49 24.62 -16.17
C THR A 595 38.40 23.85 -14.85
N VAL A 596 39.51 23.97 -14.11
CA VAL A 596 39.72 23.74 -12.67
C VAL A 596 40.20 22.34 -12.26
N GLU A 597 41.43 22.03 -12.68
CA GLU A 597 42.44 21.56 -11.73
C GLU A 597 42.76 22.69 -10.73
N ASN A 598 42.69 22.39 -9.43
CA ASN A 598 43.70 22.77 -8.41
C ASN A 598 43.12 22.62 -7.00
N ALA A 599 43.59 21.59 -6.27
CA ALA A 599 43.95 21.67 -4.84
C ALA A 599 44.36 20.28 -4.35
N LYS A 600 45.64 19.94 -4.54
CA LYS A 600 46.36 18.93 -3.74
C LYS A 600 47.16 19.65 -2.65
N HIS A 601 47.40 18.91 -1.55
CA HIS A 601 48.08 19.27 -0.29
C HIS A 601 47.14 19.84 0.77
N LYS A 602 47.17 19.44 2.05
CA LYS A 602 48.14 18.67 2.86
C LYS A 602 47.40 18.32 4.16
N ASN A 603 47.51 17.09 4.67
CA ASN A 603 48.08 16.85 6.00
C ASN A 603 47.98 15.38 6.43
N THR A 604 49.15 14.85 6.69
CA THR A 604 49.52 13.61 7.39
C THR A 604 49.42 13.76 8.91
N ASN A 605 49.44 12.60 9.58
CA ASN A 605 49.55 12.32 11.03
C ASN A 605 48.19 12.24 11.75
N LYS A 606 47.87 11.22 12.56
CA LYS A 606 48.72 10.30 13.33
C LYS A 606 47.95 9.01 13.65
N ILE A 607 48.70 7.91 13.72
CA ILE A 607 48.30 6.57 14.16
C ILE A 607 48.27 6.53 15.70
N ASP A 608 47.45 5.63 16.24
CA ASP A 608 47.49 4.92 17.55
C ASP A 608 46.20 5.09 18.36
N SER A 609 45.71 4.12 19.13
CA SER A 609 45.71 2.66 19.13
C SER A 609 44.73 2.25 20.26
N ASN A 610 44.19 1.04 20.19
CA ASN A 610 43.62 0.24 21.28
C ASN A 610 42.22 0.53 21.89
N ARG A 611 41.29 -0.34 21.45
CA ARG A 611 40.43 -1.22 22.27
C ARG A 611 40.58 -1.11 23.80
N ILE A 612 39.49 -0.69 24.45
CA ILE A 612 38.91 -1.27 25.69
C ILE A 612 37.38 -1.16 25.50
N VAL A 613 36.72 -2.22 25.05
CA VAL A 613 35.86 -3.13 25.83
C VAL A 613 34.80 -2.42 26.69
N ASN A 614 33.54 -2.56 26.23
CA ASN A 614 32.29 -2.67 27.00
C ASN A 614 32.20 -1.94 28.35
N SER A 615 31.51 -0.79 28.40
CA SER A 615 30.56 -0.46 29.49
C SER A 615 29.81 0.88 29.40
N GLU A 616 30.00 1.74 28.39
CA GLU A 616 29.55 3.15 28.53
C GLU A 616 28.26 3.59 27.79
N ASN A 617 27.68 2.79 26.90
CA ASN A 617 26.48 3.24 26.15
C ASN A 617 25.15 3.15 26.92
N GLU A 618 25.11 2.62 28.14
CA GLU A 618 23.87 2.55 28.94
C GLU A 618 23.70 3.73 29.91
N LYS A 619 24.72 4.56 30.13
CA LYS A 619 24.63 5.74 31.02
C LYS A 619 24.22 7.03 30.31
N LEU A 620 24.31 7.09 28.97
CA LEU A 620 24.08 8.34 28.24
C LEU A 620 22.59 8.69 28.06
N ASP A 621 21.69 7.70 28.06
CA ASP A 621 20.25 7.92 27.86
C ASP A 621 19.48 8.34 29.12
N SER A 622 19.95 7.93 30.31
CA SER A 622 19.32 8.33 31.58
C SER A 622 19.57 9.80 31.90
N HIS A 623 20.77 10.30 31.58
CA HIS A 623 21.18 11.69 31.83
C HIS A 623 20.43 12.71 30.96
N LEU A 624 20.09 12.36 29.71
CA LEU A 624 19.33 13.24 28.81
C LEU A 624 17.86 13.34 29.23
N MET A 625 17.28 12.22 29.68
CA MET A 625 15.92 12.16 30.22
C MET A 625 15.80 12.94 31.54
N PHE A 626 16.79 12.82 32.43
CA PHE A 626 16.85 13.59 33.69
C PHE A 626 17.01 15.10 33.46
N ARG A 627 17.81 15.54 32.46
CA ARG A 627 17.93 16.97 32.11
C ARG A 627 16.61 17.56 31.60
N LYS A 628 15.85 16.79 30.81
CA LYS A 628 14.52 17.20 30.36
C LYS A 628 13.53 17.23 31.53
N LEU A 629 13.53 16.21 32.38
CA LEU A 629 12.68 16.12 33.57
C LEU A 629 12.92 17.28 34.56
N ARG A 630 14.19 17.65 34.78
CA ARG A 630 14.58 18.79 35.62
C ARG A 630 13.96 20.10 35.14
N ASN A 631 13.97 20.37 33.83
CA ASN A 631 13.42 21.61 33.29
C ASN A 631 11.89 21.69 33.46
N TYR A 632 11.17 20.57 33.39
CA TYR A 632 9.72 20.54 33.61
C TYR A 632 9.33 20.60 35.10
N ILE A 633 10.13 19.99 35.98
CA ILE A 633 9.97 20.15 37.43
C ILE A 633 10.22 21.61 37.83
N ILE A 634 11.19 22.29 37.20
CA ILE A 634 11.44 23.72 37.40
C ILE A 634 10.23 24.56 36.95
N VAL A 635 9.60 24.25 35.81
CA VAL A 635 8.39 24.95 35.36
C VAL A 635 7.20 24.67 36.28
N ALA A 636 7.02 23.45 36.74
CA ALA A 636 5.96 23.11 37.71
C ALA A 636 6.19 23.77 39.08
N ALA A 637 7.45 23.83 39.55
CA ALA A 637 7.84 24.51 40.76
C ALA A 637 7.75 26.04 40.63
N LEU A 638 7.99 26.60 39.43
CA LEU A 638 7.77 28.00 39.11
C LEU A 638 6.28 28.34 39.17
N VAL A 639 5.41 27.52 38.57
CA VAL A 639 3.96 27.68 38.62
C VAL A 639 3.46 27.57 40.07
N TYR A 640 3.94 26.59 40.83
CA TYR A 640 3.64 26.43 42.25
C TYR A 640 4.14 27.62 43.09
N GLY A 641 5.35 28.12 42.80
CA GLY A 641 5.92 29.32 43.42
C GLY A 641 5.15 30.59 43.09
N ILE A 642 4.63 30.72 41.87
CA ILE A 642 3.74 31.82 41.45
C ILE A 642 2.39 31.70 42.18
N MET A 643 1.83 30.50 42.31
CA MET A 643 0.58 30.27 43.05
C MET A 643 0.73 30.61 44.55
N LEU A 644 1.85 30.24 45.17
CA LEU A 644 2.14 30.57 46.58
C LEU A 644 2.52 32.04 46.79
N GLY A 645 3.30 32.63 45.89
CA GLY A 645 3.74 34.02 45.96
C GLY A 645 2.58 35.01 45.86
N ILE A 646 1.59 34.73 45.00
CA ILE A 646 0.42 35.60 44.80
C ILE A 646 -0.62 35.39 45.91
N SER A 647 -0.69 34.18 46.52
CA SER A 647 -1.54 33.92 47.68
C SER A 647 -1.19 34.77 48.93
N LYS A 648 0.02 35.34 48.95
CA LYS A 648 0.56 36.12 50.07
C LYS A 648 0.35 37.63 49.93
N THR A 649 -0.06 38.13 48.77
CA THR A 649 -0.03 39.58 48.48
C THR A 649 -1.33 40.18 47.96
N TYR A 650 -2.29 39.41 47.44
CA TYR A 650 -3.54 39.99 46.89
C TYR A 650 -4.73 39.05 47.07
N ALA A 651 -5.43 39.19 48.20
CA ALA A 651 -6.53 38.31 48.60
C ALA A 651 -7.92 38.77 48.09
N ASP A 652 -8.03 39.89 47.37
CA ASP A 652 -9.34 40.41 46.96
C ASP A 652 -9.55 40.41 45.43
N GLN A 653 -10.55 39.64 45.01
CA GLN A 653 -11.29 39.69 43.74
C GLN A 653 -10.61 39.37 42.38
N ARG A 654 -9.44 38.73 42.33
CA ARG A 654 -8.77 38.41 41.04
C ARG A 654 -8.68 36.91 40.67
N TYR A 655 -9.69 36.10 41.00
CA TYR A 655 -9.73 34.69 40.57
C TYR A 655 -9.69 34.53 39.04
N PHE A 656 -10.30 35.46 38.30
CA PHE A 656 -10.23 35.50 36.83
C PHE A 656 -8.80 35.63 36.32
N LEU A 657 -7.98 36.48 36.94
CA LEU A 657 -6.58 36.65 36.56
C LEU A 657 -5.80 35.35 36.77
N MET A 658 -6.07 34.64 37.88
CA MET A 658 -5.45 33.34 38.15
C MET A 658 -5.89 32.26 37.15
N SER A 659 -7.17 32.21 36.80
CA SER A 659 -7.65 31.29 35.74
C SER A 659 -7.01 31.60 34.39
N VAL A 660 -6.80 32.87 34.04
CA VAL A 660 -6.10 33.27 32.80
C VAL A 660 -4.62 32.84 32.83
N ILE A 661 -3.92 33.01 33.95
CA ILE A 661 -2.52 32.58 34.08
C ILE A 661 -2.40 31.06 33.96
N VAL A 662 -3.24 30.29 34.66
CA VAL A 662 -3.25 28.82 34.59
C VAL A 662 -3.60 28.34 33.18
N LEU A 663 -4.52 29.04 32.51
CA LEU A 663 -4.86 28.77 31.11
C LEU A 663 -3.66 29.01 30.18
N LEU A 664 -2.96 30.15 30.32
CA LEU A 664 -1.76 30.45 29.53
C LEU A 664 -0.66 29.41 29.75
N VAL A 665 -0.41 28.98 30.98
CA VAL A 665 0.54 27.89 31.29
C VAL A 665 0.13 26.58 30.62
N SER A 666 -1.16 26.26 30.65
CA SER A 666 -1.69 25.07 29.96
C SER A 666 -1.50 25.17 28.45
N MET A 667 -1.72 26.35 27.86
CA MET A 667 -1.52 26.63 26.43
C MET A 667 -0.05 26.62 26.02
N ILE A 668 0.87 27.09 26.86
CA ILE A 668 2.31 26.99 26.60
C ILE A 668 2.75 25.53 26.53
N GLY A 669 2.22 24.67 27.42
CA GLY A 669 2.44 23.22 27.35
C GLY A 669 2.01 22.61 26.01
N LEU A 670 0.90 23.10 25.45
CA LEU A 670 0.42 22.73 24.12
C LEU A 670 1.36 23.26 23.02
N ALA A 671 1.72 24.54 23.05
CA ALA A 671 2.55 25.18 22.03
C ALA A 671 3.94 24.55 21.91
N VAL A 672 4.61 24.30 23.04
CA VAL A 672 5.95 23.65 23.07
C VAL A 672 5.90 22.24 22.47
N PHE A 673 4.77 21.54 22.58
CA PHE A 673 4.59 20.23 21.98
C PHE A 673 4.47 20.29 20.45
N PHE A 674 3.74 21.27 19.91
CA PHE A 674 3.57 21.46 18.48
C PHE A 674 4.86 21.93 17.78
N GLU A 675 5.69 22.73 18.45
CA GLU A 675 6.89 23.33 17.83
C GLU A 675 8.08 22.34 17.73
N LYS A 676 8.21 21.39 18.67
CA LYS A 676 9.38 20.50 18.76
C LYS A 676 9.22 19.11 18.15
N LYS A 677 8.01 18.70 17.76
CA LYS A 677 7.75 17.41 17.08
C LYS A 677 6.95 17.66 15.80
N LYS A 678 7.41 17.16 14.65
CA LYS A 678 6.54 16.99 13.46
C LYS A 678 5.49 15.95 13.82
N ILE A 679 4.33 16.38 14.32
CA ILE A 679 3.22 15.49 14.65
C ILE A 679 2.61 15.03 13.32
N SER A 680 2.60 13.72 13.06
CA SER A 680 1.88 13.16 11.93
C SER A 680 0.38 13.45 12.05
N GLY A 681 -0.30 13.83 10.96
CA GLY A 681 -1.74 14.07 10.95
C GLY A 681 -2.55 12.90 11.52
N LYS A 682 -2.08 11.67 11.32
CA LYS A 682 -2.69 10.44 11.87
C LYS A 682 -2.69 10.43 13.41
N ARG A 683 -1.66 10.99 14.04
CA ARG A 683 -1.55 11.11 15.50
C ARG A 683 -2.53 12.14 16.05
N LEU A 684 -2.75 13.24 15.33
CA LEU A 684 -3.76 14.24 15.69
C LEU A 684 -5.17 13.63 15.65
N VAL A 685 -5.49 12.83 14.63
CA VAL A 685 -6.78 12.13 14.53
C VAL A 685 -6.99 11.19 15.73
N LEU A 686 -5.96 10.43 16.12
CA LEU A 686 -6.07 9.54 17.29
C LEU A 686 -6.27 10.30 18.60
N ILE A 687 -5.56 11.42 18.79
CA ILE A 687 -5.72 12.28 19.97
C ILE A 687 -7.12 12.92 19.99
N ALA A 688 -7.64 13.34 18.83
CA ALA A 688 -8.99 13.85 18.68
C ALA A 688 -10.05 12.78 19.01
N ALA A 689 -9.88 11.55 18.53
CA ALA A 689 -10.78 10.44 18.82
C ALA A 689 -10.79 10.07 20.32
N LEU A 690 -9.63 10.01 20.97
CA LEU A 690 -9.53 9.76 22.42
C LEU A 690 -10.18 10.90 23.22
N THR A 691 -10.01 12.13 22.75
CA THR A 691 -10.62 13.31 23.36
C THR A 691 -12.15 13.25 23.25
N ALA A 692 -12.68 12.96 22.06
CA ALA A 692 -14.10 12.79 21.84
C ALA A 692 -14.68 11.65 22.70
N LEU A 693 -13.99 10.52 22.79
CA LEU A 693 -14.41 9.37 23.60
C LEU A 693 -14.49 9.73 25.09
N GLY A 694 -13.57 10.55 25.61
CA GLY A 694 -13.63 11.03 26.99
C GLY A 694 -14.75 12.02 27.27
N VAL A 695 -15.05 12.91 26.32
CA VAL A 695 -16.18 13.84 26.41
C VAL A 695 -17.49 13.08 26.37
N VAL A 696 -17.69 12.19 25.40
CA VAL A 696 -18.88 11.32 25.28
C VAL A 696 -19.02 10.42 26.50
N GLY A 697 -17.92 9.87 27.01
CA GLY A 697 -17.93 9.08 28.23
C GLY A 697 -18.50 9.84 29.43
N ARG A 698 -18.21 11.15 29.57
CA ARG A 698 -18.80 11.96 30.65
C ARG A 698 -20.32 12.13 30.50
N VAL A 699 -20.83 12.16 29.26
CA VAL A 699 -22.28 12.18 28.99
C VAL A 699 -22.92 10.84 29.39
N LEU A 700 -22.35 9.73 28.94
CA LEU A 700 -22.87 8.38 29.19
C LEU A 700 -22.89 8.01 30.68
N PHE A 701 -21.89 8.48 31.43
CA PHE A 701 -21.78 8.18 32.86
C PHE A 701 -22.28 9.32 33.77
N TYR A 702 -22.99 10.31 33.24
CA TYR A 702 -23.53 11.42 34.05
C TYR A 702 -24.47 10.94 35.17
N MET A 703 -25.18 9.83 34.96
CA MET A 703 -26.10 9.23 35.94
C MET A 703 -25.38 8.59 37.13
N ILE A 704 -24.07 8.31 37.03
CA ILE A 704 -23.27 7.76 38.11
C ILE A 704 -22.60 8.93 38.85
N PRO A 705 -22.99 9.21 40.11
CA PRO A 705 -22.46 10.35 40.85
C PRO A 705 -20.93 10.32 40.89
N ALA A 706 -20.31 11.43 40.48
CA ALA A 706 -18.87 11.64 40.49
C ALA A 706 -18.03 10.64 39.66
N PHE A 707 -18.62 9.88 38.74
CA PHE A 707 -17.88 9.05 37.79
C PHE A 707 -17.45 9.85 36.56
N LYS A 708 -16.14 10.13 36.44
CA LYS A 708 -15.58 10.94 35.34
C LYS A 708 -14.49 10.16 34.61
N PRO A 709 -14.74 9.60 33.41
CA PRO A 709 -13.75 8.81 32.67
C PRO A 709 -12.58 9.64 32.12
N VAL A 710 -12.67 10.97 32.19
CA VAL A 710 -11.67 11.93 31.71
C VAL A 710 -10.28 11.65 32.29
N GLY A 711 -10.18 11.40 33.60
CA GLY A 711 -8.92 11.08 34.26
C GLY A 711 -8.32 9.78 33.75
N ALA A 712 -9.14 8.73 33.62
CA ALA A 712 -8.69 7.42 33.16
C ALA A 712 -8.19 7.44 31.71
N ILE A 713 -8.90 8.15 30.81
CA ILE A 713 -8.52 8.24 29.40
C ILE A 713 -7.26 9.10 29.22
N SER A 714 -7.11 10.17 30.01
CA SER A 714 -5.86 10.97 30.04
C SER A 714 -4.64 10.10 30.43
N ILE A 715 -4.79 9.27 31.46
CA ILE A 715 -3.77 8.32 31.91
C ILE A 715 -3.45 7.29 30.81
N ILE A 716 -4.48 6.71 30.20
CA ILE A 716 -4.33 5.72 29.12
C ILE A 716 -3.61 6.34 27.91
N ALA A 717 -3.96 7.57 27.52
CA ALA A 717 -3.30 8.29 26.42
C ALA A 717 -1.81 8.53 26.73
N GLY A 718 -1.49 8.97 27.95
CA GLY A 718 -0.11 9.17 28.39
C GLY A 718 0.71 7.88 28.36
N VAL A 719 0.15 6.78 28.88
CA VAL A 719 0.81 5.47 28.95
C VAL A 719 0.97 4.81 27.57
N ALA A 720 -0.02 4.95 26.70
CA ALA A 720 -0.04 4.27 25.40
C ALA A 720 0.73 5.03 24.31
N LEU A 721 0.72 6.36 24.33
CA LEU A 721 1.35 7.18 23.30
C LEU A 721 2.70 7.74 23.78
N ASP A 722 2.65 8.78 24.61
CA ASP A 722 3.79 9.43 25.27
C ASP A 722 3.28 10.49 26.29
N PRO A 723 4.14 11.01 27.19
CA PRO A 723 3.74 12.01 28.19
C PRO A 723 3.00 13.22 27.61
N PHE A 724 3.44 13.73 26.46
CA PHE A 724 2.84 14.92 25.87
C PHE A 724 1.47 14.66 25.25
N SER A 725 1.23 13.50 24.62
CA SER A 725 -0.12 13.14 24.16
C SER A 725 -1.07 12.97 25.35
N GLY A 726 -0.59 12.44 26.48
CA GLY A 726 -1.36 12.40 27.73
C GLY A 726 -1.76 13.78 28.24
N PHE A 727 -0.81 14.72 28.26
CA PHE A 727 -1.09 16.12 28.63
C PHE A 727 -2.15 16.75 27.71
N LEU A 728 -1.94 16.65 26.40
CA LEU A 728 -2.81 17.22 25.36
C LEU A 728 -4.23 16.65 25.44
N CYS A 729 -4.36 15.33 25.52
CA CYS A 729 -5.64 14.63 25.70
C CYS A 729 -6.35 15.12 26.97
N GLY A 730 -5.66 15.14 28.11
CA GLY A 730 -6.24 15.58 29.39
C GLY A 730 -6.72 17.03 29.37
N SER A 731 -5.92 17.95 28.85
CA SER A 731 -6.27 19.37 28.78
C SER A 731 -7.41 19.64 27.80
N LEU A 732 -7.39 19.02 26.61
CA LEU A 732 -8.44 19.22 25.59
C LEU A 732 -9.77 18.60 26.02
N MET A 733 -9.73 17.42 26.65
CA MET A 733 -10.95 16.80 27.19
C MET A 733 -11.61 17.67 28.24
N ALA A 734 -10.83 18.21 29.18
CA ALA A 734 -11.35 19.09 30.23
C ALA A 734 -11.98 20.36 29.64
N PHE A 735 -11.30 20.98 28.66
CA PHE A 735 -11.79 22.17 27.96
C PHE A 735 -13.11 21.91 27.24
N LEU A 736 -13.13 20.93 26.32
CA LEU A 736 -14.29 20.61 25.51
C LEU A 736 -15.46 20.17 26.39
N SER A 737 -15.18 19.29 27.35
CA SER A 737 -16.20 18.79 28.25
C SER A 737 -16.83 19.93 29.05
N ASN A 738 -16.05 20.82 29.62
CA ASN A 738 -16.60 21.94 30.40
C ASN A 738 -17.32 22.97 29.54
N ALA A 739 -16.89 23.16 28.29
CA ALA A 739 -17.61 23.98 27.32
C ALA A 739 -19.02 23.43 27.04
N PHE A 740 -19.15 22.11 26.85
CA PHE A 740 -20.46 21.46 26.66
C PHE A 740 -21.35 21.51 27.90
N PHE A 741 -20.79 21.44 29.11
CA PHE A 741 -21.55 21.42 30.38
C PHE A 741 -21.66 22.80 31.05
N GLY A 742 -21.30 23.90 30.36
CA GLY A 742 -21.47 25.27 30.86
C GLY A 742 -20.65 25.62 32.11
N GLN A 743 -19.47 25.02 32.28
CA GLN A 743 -18.62 25.22 33.47
C GLN A 743 -17.51 26.25 33.20
N GLY A 744 -17.54 27.39 33.89
CA GLY A 744 -16.71 28.56 33.56
C GLY A 744 -15.38 28.68 34.30
N SER A 745 -15.43 29.13 35.55
CA SER A 745 -14.25 29.68 36.25
C SER A 745 -13.18 28.65 36.66
N TRP A 746 -13.55 27.38 36.86
CA TRP A 746 -12.63 26.30 37.24
C TRP A 746 -11.98 25.58 36.05
N THR A 747 -12.34 25.92 34.81
CA THR A 747 -11.96 25.12 33.63
C THR A 747 -10.47 25.11 33.40
N ALA A 748 -9.79 26.25 33.60
CA ALA A 748 -8.33 26.32 33.52
C ALA A 748 -7.63 25.37 34.50
N PHE A 749 -8.13 25.27 35.73
CA PHE A 749 -7.59 24.39 36.76
C PHE A 749 -7.82 22.90 36.43
N GLN A 750 -8.99 22.56 35.87
CA GLN A 750 -9.27 21.21 35.41
C GLN A 750 -8.42 20.82 34.19
N MET A 751 -8.24 21.74 33.23
CA MET A 751 -7.35 21.53 32.07
C MET A 751 -5.92 21.23 32.51
N PHE A 752 -5.38 22.05 33.41
CA PHE A 752 -4.03 21.87 33.93
C PHE A 752 -3.90 20.57 34.72
N SER A 753 -4.88 20.27 35.58
CA SER A 753 -4.87 19.08 36.43
C SER A 753 -4.93 17.78 35.63
N PHE A 754 -5.91 17.62 34.72
CA PHE A 754 -6.01 16.42 33.91
C PHE A 754 -4.86 16.27 32.92
N GLY A 755 -4.32 17.39 32.42
CA GLY A 755 -3.10 17.39 31.60
C GLY A 755 -1.89 16.90 32.40
N LEU A 756 -1.68 17.41 33.62
CA LEU A 756 -0.56 17.02 34.47
C LEU A 756 -0.63 15.53 34.88
N VAL A 757 -1.81 15.03 35.20
CA VAL A 757 -2.06 13.61 35.47
C VAL A 757 -1.68 12.74 34.26
N GLY A 758 -2.12 13.10 33.06
CA GLY A 758 -1.77 12.37 31.82
C GLY A 758 -0.28 12.41 31.48
N PHE A 759 0.38 13.55 31.74
CA PHE A 759 1.81 13.70 31.52
C PHE A 759 2.65 12.78 32.42
N LEU A 760 2.36 12.82 33.73
CA LEU A 760 3.04 11.99 34.71
C LEU A 760 2.76 10.49 34.47
N ALA A 761 1.55 10.15 34.02
CA ALA A 761 1.20 8.78 33.61
C ALA A 761 2.11 8.26 32.50
N GLY A 762 2.44 9.07 31.50
CA GLY A 762 3.36 8.66 30.42
C GLY A 762 4.79 8.42 30.92
N ILE A 763 5.27 9.22 31.87
CA ILE A 763 6.61 9.05 32.46
C ILE A 763 6.65 7.78 33.29
N ILE A 764 5.72 7.64 34.24
CA ILE A 764 5.65 6.51 35.17
C ILE A 764 5.33 5.21 34.42
N GLY A 765 4.44 5.26 33.43
CA GLY A 765 4.14 4.13 32.55
C GLY A 765 5.36 3.62 31.79
N SER A 766 6.22 4.52 31.30
CA SER A 766 7.47 4.14 30.63
C SER A 766 8.45 3.41 31.55
N LEU A 767 8.52 3.82 32.82
CA LEU A 767 9.36 3.18 33.84
C LEU A 767 8.79 1.83 34.31
N LEU A 768 7.48 1.78 34.58
CA LEU A 768 6.77 0.56 34.99
C LEU A 768 6.78 -0.50 33.89
N ARG A 769 6.73 -0.09 32.61
CA ARG A 769 6.78 -1.02 31.48
C ARG A 769 8.12 -1.77 31.43
N ARG A 770 9.24 -1.11 31.76
CA ARG A 770 10.58 -1.73 31.80
C ARG A 770 10.71 -2.79 32.90
N SER A 771 10.02 -2.61 34.03
CA SER A 771 10.10 -3.51 35.19
C SER A 771 9.06 -4.64 35.16
N LEU A 772 7.83 -4.36 34.72
CA LEU A 772 6.66 -5.25 34.91
C LEU A 772 6.11 -5.90 33.63
N ASN A 773 6.63 -5.54 32.44
CA ASN A 773 6.20 -6.07 31.14
C ASN A 773 7.39 -6.70 30.38
N LYS A 774 7.81 -7.90 30.79
CA LYS A 774 8.73 -8.74 30.02
C LYS A 774 7.93 -9.55 28.98
N GLY A 775 7.46 -8.92 27.90
CA GLY A 775 6.75 -9.62 26.80
C GLY A 775 5.84 -8.72 25.94
N LYS A 776 5.32 -9.28 24.82
CA LYS A 776 4.47 -8.57 23.82
C LYS A 776 3.02 -8.30 24.28
N SER A 777 2.56 -8.87 25.39
CA SER A 777 1.17 -8.71 25.89
C SER A 777 1.09 -7.87 27.16
N VAL A 778 0.12 -6.96 27.25
CA VAL A 778 -0.11 -6.11 28.43
C VAL A 778 -0.49 -6.98 29.64
N SER A 779 0.44 -7.09 30.60
CA SER A 779 0.29 -7.86 31.85
C SER A 779 -0.83 -7.31 32.75
N ARG A 780 -1.52 -8.20 33.47
CA ARG A 780 -2.49 -7.81 34.49
C ARG A 780 -1.84 -7.00 35.62
N LYS A 781 -0.59 -7.31 35.99
CA LYS A 781 0.17 -6.56 37.00
C LYS A 781 0.44 -5.12 36.59
N TYR A 782 0.66 -4.89 35.29
CA TYR A 782 0.87 -3.56 34.73
C TYR A 782 -0.41 -2.71 34.77
N ILE A 783 -1.57 -3.30 34.45
CA ILE A 783 -2.87 -2.62 34.55
C ILE A 783 -3.20 -2.26 35.99
N VAL A 784 -2.94 -3.16 36.94
CA VAL A 784 -3.13 -2.89 38.38
C VAL A 784 -2.23 -1.73 38.84
N ALA A 785 -0.97 -1.70 38.42
CA ALA A 785 -0.06 -0.61 38.76
C ALA A 785 -0.53 0.75 38.19
N ILE A 786 -1.07 0.77 36.96
CA ILE A 786 -1.65 1.99 36.38
C ILE A 786 -2.95 2.39 37.09
N ALA A 787 -3.77 1.43 37.52
CA ALA A 787 -4.98 1.71 38.28
C ALA A 787 -4.66 2.32 39.66
N VAL A 788 -3.65 1.80 40.36
CA VAL A 788 -3.13 2.37 41.62
C VAL A 788 -2.61 3.78 41.37
N TYR A 789 -1.83 3.98 40.31
CA TYR A 789 -1.40 5.32 39.91
C TYR A 789 -2.60 6.25 39.62
N GLY A 790 -3.64 5.76 38.95
CA GLY A 790 -4.86 6.52 38.66
C GLY A 790 -5.59 6.97 39.91
N PHE A 791 -5.70 6.10 40.92
CA PHE A 791 -6.26 6.47 42.22
C PHE A 791 -5.43 7.58 42.88
N ILE A 792 -4.12 7.36 43.03
CA ILE A 792 -3.22 8.27 43.75
C ILE A 792 -3.13 9.64 43.05
N SER A 793 -3.01 9.64 41.72
CA SER A 793 -2.88 10.88 40.93
C SER A 793 -4.15 11.72 40.95
N ILE A 794 -5.34 11.11 40.87
CA ILE A 794 -6.59 11.86 40.96
C ILE A 794 -6.82 12.36 42.39
N PHE A 795 -6.56 11.54 43.41
CA PHE A 795 -6.71 11.96 44.80
C PHE A 795 -5.75 13.11 45.16
N LEU A 796 -4.46 12.98 44.84
CA LEU A 796 -3.44 13.96 45.25
C LEU A 796 -3.31 15.15 44.32
N ILE A 797 -3.32 14.95 43.00
CA ILE A 797 -3.05 16.02 42.03
C ILE A 797 -4.34 16.74 41.70
N TYR A 798 -5.38 16.00 41.30
CA TYR A 798 -6.66 16.62 40.95
C TYR A 798 -7.37 17.19 42.17
N GLY A 799 -7.48 16.42 43.26
CA GLY A 799 -8.07 16.89 44.50
C GLY A 799 -7.39 18.15 45.04
N PHE A 800 -6.06 18.17 45.14
CA PHE A 800 -5.33 19.33 45.65
C PHE A 800 -5.55 20.59 44.79
N ILE A 801 -5.45 20.49 43.46
CA ILE A 801 -5.62 21.63 42.55
C ILE A 801 -7.06 22.17 42.62
N MET A 802 -8.05 21.29 42.71
CA MET A 802 -9.46 21.68 42.79
C MET A 802 -9.83 22.27 44.15
N ASN A 803 -9.34 21.68 45.25
CA ASN A 803 -9.56 22.22 46.60
C ASN A 803 -8.87 23.59 46.77
N PHE A 804 -7.71 23.78 46.14
CA PHE A 804 -7.04 25.08 46.07
C PHE A 804 -7.88 26.12 45.31
N PHE A 805 -8.49 25.76 44.18
CA PHE A 805 -9.42 26.64 43.47
C PHE A 805 -10.62 27.03 44.36
N THR A 806 -11.22 26.07 45.07
CA THR A 806 -12.33 26.33 45.99
C THR A 806 -11.94 27.32 47.08
N SER A 807 -10.73 27.20 47.64
CA SER A 807 -10.18 28.16 48.61
C SER A 807 -9.94 29.54 48.01
N LEU A 808 -9.51 29.60 46.75
CA LEU A 808 -9.31 30.86 46.01
C LEU A 808 -10.64 31.60 45.79
N THR A 809 -11.72 30.88 45.49
CA THR A 809 -13.06 31.47 45.28
C THR A 809 -13.79 31.85 46.57
N ALA A 810 -13.38 31.31 47.72
CA ALA A 810 -14.04 31.55 49.00
C ALA A 810 -13.75 32.93 49.62
N GLY A 811 -12.83 33.73 49.06
CA GLY A 811 -12.61 35.14 49.43
C GLY A 811 -12.04 35.39 50.83
N LYS A 812 -11.56 34.36 51.54
CA LYS A 812 -10.96 34.44 52.88
C LYS A 812 -9.48 34.08 52.86
N ALA A 813 -8.75 34.36 53.95
CA ALA A 813 -7.33 34.06 54.08
C ALA A 813 -7.00 32.62 53.64
N ILE A 814 -6.26 32.49 52.53
CA ILE A 814 -6.03 31.23 51.80
C ILE A 814 -5.41 30.14 52.70
N LYS A 815 -4.55 30.53 53.65
CA LYS A 815 -3.90 29.58 54.57
C LYS A 815 -4.87 28.89 55.53
N GLU A 816 -5.90 29.60 56.00
CA GLU A 816 -6.86 29.07 56.96
C GLU A 816 -7.94 28.25 56.27
N THR A 817 -8.35 28.63 55.06
CA THR A 817 -9.40 27.94 54.29
C THR A 817 -8.90 26.74 53.49
N LEU A 818 -7.62 26.67 53.12
CA LEU A 818 -7.07 25.55 52.34
C LEU A 818 -7.11 24.22 53.10
N LEU A 819 -6.71 24.21 54.36
CA LEU A 819 -6.74 22.98 55.16
C LEU A 819 -8.19 22.47 55.33
N ILE A 820 -9.12 23.38 55.59
CA ILE A 820 -10.55 23.07 55.76
C ILE A 820 -11.14 22.51 54.45
N ASN A 821 -10.85 23.13 53.30
CA ASN A 821 -11.35 22.68 52.00
C ASN A 821 -10.71 21.37 51.53
N ILE A 822 -9.45 21.12 51.88
CA ILE A 822 -8.83 19.82 51.62
C ILE A 822 -9.54 18.74 52.45
N ILE A 823 -9.76 18.98 53.76
CA ILE A 823 -10.43 18.01 54.63
C ILE A 823 -11.87 17.74 54.18
N SER A 824 -12.62 18.78 53.80
CA SER A 824 -14.00 18.63 53.31
C SER A 824 -14.09 18.03 51.90
N GLY A 825 -13.04 18.16 51.08
CA GLY A 825 -12.95 17.59 49.73
C GLY A 825 -12.59 16.10 49.68
N ILE A 826 -11.98 15.53 50.73
CA ILE A 826 -11.51 14.12 50.79
C ILE A 826 -12.56 13.11 50.30
N PRO A 827 -13.84 13.14 50.75
CA PRO A 827 -14.82 12.15 50.31
C PRO A 827 -15.05 12.17 48.80
N LEU A 828 -15.11 13.35 48.19
CA LEU A 828 -15.31 13.51 46.75
C LEU A 828 -14.07 13.08 45.96
N ASP A 829 -12.88 13.43 46.46
CA ASP A 829 -11.60 13.06 45.84
C ASP A 829 -11.36 11.55 45.86
N ILE A 830 -11.77 10.86 46.94
CA ILE A 830 -11.76 9.40 47.03
C ILE A 830 -12.69 8.80 45.97
N ILE A 831 -13.93 9.31 45.83
CA ILE A 831 -14.88 8.78 44.84
C ILE A 831 -14.31 8.94 43.41
N HIS A 832 -13.74 10.10 43.09
CA HIS A 832 -13.08 10.34 41.80
C HIS A 832 -11.87 9.42 41.57
N GLY A 833 -11.06 9.18 42.59
CA GLY A 833 -9.93 8.25 42.54
C GLY A 833 -10.38 6.81 42.31
N VAL A 834 -11.38 6.32 43.05
CA VAL A 834 -11.92 4.96 42.92
C VAL A 834 -12.54 4.76 41.54
N SER A 835 -13.36 5.70 41.09
CA SER A 835 -13.97 5.67 39.74
C SER A 835 -12.91 5.52 38.64
N THR A 836 -11.83 6.30 38.73
CA THR A 836 -10.73 6.24 37.76
C THR A 836 -10.01 4.89 37.79
N ALA A 837 -9.73 4.36 38.98
CA ALA A 837 -9.09 3.07 39.15
C ALA A 837 -9.95 1.92 38.60
N VAL A 838 -11.26 1.91 38.92
CA VAL A 838 -12.21 0.92 38.42
C VAL A 838 -12.30 0.96 36.89
N PHE A 839 -12.36 2.15 36.30
CA PHE A 839 -12.38 2.30 34.84
C PHE A 839 -11.11 1.70 34.20
N ILE A 840 -9.93 1.97 34.77
CA ILE A 840 -8.66 1.43 34.26
C ILE A 840 -8.60 -0.10 34.42
N LEU A 841 -9.12 -0.66 35.51
CA LEU A 841 -9.14 -2.11 35.73
C LEU A 841 -10.03 -2.84 34.71
N ILE A 842 -11.18 -2.24 34.34
CA ILE A 842 -12.14 -2.85 33.42
C ILE A 842 -11.73 -2.59 31.96
N LEU A 843 -11.49 -1.32 31.60
CA LEU A 843 -11.32 -0.88 30.21
C LEU A 843 -9.88 -0.54 29.82
N GLY A 844 -8.96 -0.44 30.78
CA GLY A 844 -7.57 -0.07 30.49
C GLY A 844 -6.86 -1.06 29.57
N ARG A 845 -7.03 -2.38 29.80
CA ARG A 845 -6.41 -3.42 28.95
C ARG A 845 -6.90 -3.39 27.49
N PRO A 846 -8.22 -3.42 27.20
CA PRO A 846 -8.70 -3.38 25.81
C PRO A 846 -8.38 -2.05 25.12
N LEU A 847 -8.48 -0.90 25.81
CA LEU A 847 -8.17 0.40 25.23
C LEU A 847 -6.68 0.54 24.89
N ILE A 848 -5.77 0.18 25.80
CA ILE A 848 -4.32 0.22 25.53
C ILE A 848 -3.95 -0.69 24.36
N ARG A 849 -4.54 -1.90 24.27
CA ARG A 849 -4.32 -2.81 23.13
C ARG A 849 -4.81 -2.22 21.81
N ARG A 850 -6.00 -1.62 21.78
CA ARG A 850 -6.53 -0.96 20.57
C ARG A 850 -5.65 0.21 20.14
N ILE A 851 -5.22 1.05 21.07
CA ILE A 851 -4.33 2.17 20.79
C ILE A 851 -2.99 1.65 20.24
N TYR A 852 -2.42 0.57 20.79
CA TYR A 852 -1.23 -0.04 20.22
C TYR A 852 -1.46 -0.61 18.82
N ARG A 853 -2.58 -1.30 18.56
CA ARG A 853 -2.91 -1.80 17.21
C ARG A 853 -2.98 -0.66 16.19
N ILE A 854 -3.64 0.44 16.54
CA ILE A 854 -3.71 1.65 15.69
C ILE A 854 -2.31 2.24 15.50
N LYS A 855 -1.51 2.34 16.57
CA LYS A 855 -0.15 2.85 16.50
C LYS A 855 0.74 2.03 15.56
N TYR A 856 0.63 0.71 15.59
CA TYR A 856 1.36 -0.19 14.71
C TYR A 856 0.83 -0.16 13.27
N LYS A 857 -0.49 -0.19 13.07
CA LYS A 857 -1.13 -0.15 11.74
C LYS A 857 -0.82 1.14 10.97
N TYR A 858 -0.62 2.24 11.68
CA TYR A 858 -0.49 3.57 11.07
C TYR A 858 0.86 4.27 11.33
N GLU A 859 1.85 3.56 11.90
CA GLU A 859 3.22 4.04 12.19
C GLU A 859 3.27 5.38 12.99
N ILE A 860 2.52 5.47 14.09
CA ILE A 860 2.32 6.71 14.91
C ILE A 860 3.37 6.97 16.00
#